data_AF-A0AAI9TH68-F1
#
_entry.id   AF-A0AAI9TH68-F1
#
_cell.length_a   1.000
_cell.length_b   1.000
_cell.length_c   1.000
_cell.angle_alpha   90.00
_cell.angle_beta   90.00
_cell.angle_gamma   90.00
#
_symmetry.space_group_name_H-M   'P 1'
#
loop_
_entity.id
_entity.type
_entity.pdbx_description
1 polymer ?
#
loop_
_entity_poly.entity_id
_entity_poly.type
_entity_poly.pdbx_seq_one_letter_code
_entity_poly.pdbx_strand_id
1 'polypeptide(L)'
;MEQQANRAHRPAKEKKKFEGANPKAFVTSRPGKLNKQAARSHDVKEKRLHVPLVDRMPEEAPPVVVAIVGPPGVGKTTLLKSLIRRYTKQTLSSPQGPLTVVTTKRKRLTFIECPSDSLAAAIDISKIADIVLLMIDGNFGFEMETMEFLNALSTAGMPGNVFGILTHLDQFKKHSTLKDAKKRLKHRFWSELYAGAKLFYLSGVINGRYPDREVHNLSRFLSVMKNPRPLVWRNSHPYALADRFLDITPPTQIEENSKCDRTVALYGYLRGTNFPSHGARVHVPGVGDLTVANIEGLPDPCPTPYMDQQIAKATGKSNRRKLGEHQKLLFAPMSDVGGVLVDKDAVYIDIKTNTFDRDSDEDSDDEERRGLGEHLVVGLQGERKMLGEADQGVRLFRGGEALDKADDDETGRKAPRRARVAVPEQDDIDIPEGFDSDEEADEVMDEEDVTDDEGELDMSAPADFEARFKAKQNGNAGGEEEDMAFADSDSDLGSISSVSDQELESGDEDEDEDEDEDEDDDEDEEGNVRWKENMLANAKSLHGKRPPFRVSDLSRMMYDESITPLDVVKTWRGEDSDDEVEDEEDRTADDEGEDFFKKTNNEKEDQADFRAVPEYDYDELERKWRDEELLELIKLRFITGKLSGGASDDEDGDEDDEDEDEGDGDYEDLESGEVFNGIKEDGDEDEDEEGEDEPEDAADLEAERERNAKKKEELKLRFEEEDREGFGKVQDGTHDGIDGEFGEDDWYDLQKAKLQKQADINRAEFETLDPASRARAEGYKAGTYARIVLENVPYEFVSKFNPRFPVIVGGLSPTEDRFGYVQIRIKRHRWHKKILKSNDPLIFSLGWRRFQTMPIYSTSDSRTRNRMLKYTPEHMHCFATFYGPLVAPNTGFCCVNSFSNKNPGFRIAATGVVQSVDEHTEIVKKLKLTGHPYKIFKNTAFIKDMFTSALEIAKFEGASIKTVSGIRGQIKRALSKPDGCFRATFEDKILMSDIAFLRAWYPIKPHRYYNPVTNLLDQVDGEKGDNGWQGMRLTGEVRHAQGIATPQIKDSAYKPIERQARNFNPLRVPRQLAAELPFKSQITKMRGHKDQTYMQKRAVVLGGEEKKARDLMQKLTTMRNEKQAKRSVKQEERRKVYRAKVADGLEKKAEREKRERNDYWRKEGKKRKNPDEDSGGRGRGKKRK
;
A
#
# COMPACT_ATOMS: atom_id res chain seq x y z
N MET A 1 39.97 48.33 -78.05
CA MET A 1 38.74 48.22 -77.25
C MET A 1 38.60 46.78 -76.83
N GLU A 2 38.33 46.51 -75.55
CA GLU A 2 37.50 45.40 -75.03
C GLU A 2 37.64 45.35 -73.49
N GLN A 3 36.63 45.93 -72.83
CA GLN A 3 36.18 45.79 -71.44
C GLN A 3 37.22 45.40 -70.34
N GLN A 4 37.63 46.40 -69.56
CA GLN A 4 38.14 46.16 -68.19
C GLN A 4 36.99 45.73 -67.26
N ALA A 5 36.87 44.43 -66.99
CA ALA A 5 35.97 43.93 -65.97
C ALA A 5 36.61 44.07 -64.56
N ASN A 6 36.35 45.19 -63.89
CA ASN A 6 36.78 45.41 -62.51
C ASN A 6 36.07 44.41 -61.59
N ARG A 7 36.81 43.44 -61.03
CA ARG A 7 36.29 42.55 -60.00
C ARG A 7 35.97 43.34 -58.74
N ALA A 8 34.74 43.21 -58.25
CA ALA A 8 34.32 43.77 -56.97
C ALA A 8 35.25 43.30 -55.84
N HIS A 9 35.56 44.20 -54.91
CA HIS A 9 36.27 43.86 -53.69
C HIS A 9 35.38 42.98 -52.81
N ARG A 10 35.97 42.01 -52.12
CA ARG A 10 35.21 41.11 -51.24
C ARG A 10 34.70 41.94 -50.04
N PRO A 11 33.39 41.94 -49.73
CA PRO A 11 32.89 42.66 -48.56
C PRO A 11 33.55 42.14 -47.29
N ALA A 12 33.68 43.01 -46.28
CA ALA A 12 34.24 42.63 -44.99
C ALA A 12 33.41 41.48 -44.40
N LYS A 13 34.08 40.45 -43.86
CA LYS A 13 33.37 39.30 -43.29
C LYS A 13 32.64 39.76 -42.03
N GLU A 14 31.32 39.94 -42.14
CA GLU A 14 30.47 40.25 -40.99
C GLU A 14 30.69 39.20 -39.92
N LYS A 15 31.14 39.66 -38.75
CA LYS A 15 31.04 38.88 -37.54
C LYS A 15 29.58 38.98 -37.12
N LYS A 16 28.83 37.88 -37.18
CA LYS A 16 27.57 37.80 -36.43
C LYS A 16 27.87 38.29 -35.01
N LYS A 17 27.25 39.39 -34.60
CA LYS A 17 27.29 39.82 -33.20
C LYS A 17 26.73 38.65 -32.40
N PHE A 18 27.40 38.27 -31.33
CA PHE A 18 26.82 37.31 -30.41
C PHE A 18 25.80 38.10 -29.58
N GLU A 19 24.53 37.98 -29.94
CA GLU A 19 23.43 38.49 -29.14
C GLU A 19 23.29 37.60 -27.90
N GLY A 20 23.43 38.22 -26.73
CA GLY A 20 23.48 37.54 -25.44
C GLY A 20 24.75 37.83 -24.63
N ALA A 21 24.72 37.36 -23.38
CA ALA A 21 25.75 37.68 -22.39
C ALA A 21 27.09 36.96 -22.70
N ASN A 22 28.21 37.70 -22.65
CA ASN A 22 29.53 37.21 -23.09
C ASN A 22 29.99 35.92 -22.37
N PRO A 23 30.03 34.75 -23.04
CA PRO A 23 30.28 33.47 -22.38
C PRO A 23 31.72 33.33 -21.83
N LYS A 24 32.65 34.21 -22.23
CA LYS A 24 34.01 34.25 -21.66
C LYS A 24 34.06 34.98 -20.31
N ALA A 25 33.08 35.84 -20.01
CA ALA A 25 32.97 36.51 -18.72
C ALA A 25 32.43 35.57 -17.63
N PHE A 26 31.50 34.67 -17.98
CA PHE A 26 30.87 33.72 -17.06
C PHE A 26 31.67 32.41 -16.83
N VAL A 27 33.00 32.44 -17.04
CA VAL A 27 33.87 31.28 -16.81
C VAL A 27 34.34 31.23 -15.35
N THR A 28 34.16 30.09 -14.69
CA THR A 28 34.53 29.96 -13.27
C THR A 28 36.05 29.93 -13.06
N SER A 29 36.51 30.60 -11.99
CA SER A 29 37.94 30.73 -11.65
C SER A 29 38.63 29.42 -11.22
N ARG A 30 37.87 28.36 -10.91
CA ARG A 30 38.40 27.07 -10.42
C ARG A 30 37.64 25.87 -11.03
N PRO A 31 37.75 25.62 -12.34
CA PRO A 31 36.97 24.56 -13.02
C PRO A 31 37.22 23.16 -12.43
N GLY A 32 38.45 22.84 -12.03
CA GLY A 32 38.75 21.55 -11.39
C GLY A 32 38.11 21.35 -10.00
N LYS A 33 37.80 22.44 -9.27
CA LYS A 33 37.03 22.37 -8.01
C LYS A 33 35.55 22.22 -8.33
N LEU A 34 35.04 23.03 -9.26
CA LEU A 34 33.65 22.97 -9.70
C LEU A 34 33.29 21.58 -10.21
N ASN A 35 34.09 20.98 -11.10
CA ASN A 35 33.82 19.63 -11.64
C ASN A 35 33.75 18.55 -10.54
N LYS A 36 34.61 18.62 -9.51
CA LYS A 36 34.57 17.70 -8.36
C LYS A 36 33.34 17.94 -7.47
N GLN A 37 32.94 19.20 -7.30
CA GLN A 37 31.76 19.57 -6.53
C GLN A 37 30.48 19.15 -7.28
N ALA A 38 30.39 19.44 -8.57
CA ALA A 38 29.30 19.05 -9.47
C ALA A 38 29.12 17.54 -9.51
N ALA A 39 30.18 16.77 -9.79
CA ALA A 39 30.14 15.31 -9.76
C ALA A 39 29.64 14.80 -8.40
N ARG A 40 30.16 15.35 -7.29
CA ARG A 40 29.68 14.98 -5.95
C ARG A 40 28.22 15.38 -5.69
N SER A 41 27.73 16.50 -6.24
CA SER A 41 26.33 16.90 -6.08
C SER A 41 25.40 16.02 -6.91
N HIS A 42 25.77 15.66 -8.15
CA HIS A 42 25.01 14.68 -8.95
C HIS A 42 24.99 13.31 -8.25
N ASP A 43 26.14 12.79 -7.80
CA ASP A 43 26.25 11.57 -6.98
C ASP A 43 25.37 11.59 -5.72
N VAL A 44 25.08 12.77 -5.15
CA VAL A 44 24.25 12.94 -3.95
C VAL A 44 22.77 13.14 -4.31
N LYS A 45 22.47 13.80 -5.43
CA LYS A 45 21.13 13.95 -6.01
C LYS A 45 20.58 12.60 -6.47
N GLU A 46 21.33 11.86 -7.27
CA GLU A 46 20.99 10.49 -7.72
C GLU A 46 20.66 9.57 -6.53
N LYS A 47 21.41 9.68 -5.42
CA LYS A 47 21.15 8.92 -4.17
C LYS A 47 19.94 9.40 -3.36
N ARG A 48 19.35 10.56 -3.67
CA ARG A 48 18.08 11.06 -3.10
C ARG A 48 16.87 10.64 -3.92
N LEU A 49 17.04 10.38 -5.22
CA LEU A 49 15.98 9.86 -6.07
C LEU A 49 15.57 8.45 -5.61
N HIS A 50 14.27 8.22 -5.49
CA HIS A 50 13.65 6.96 -5.11
C HIS A 50 12.45 6.72 -6.04
N VAL A 51 11.86 5.52 -6.01
CA VAL A 51 10.56 5.31 -6.68
C VAL A 51 9.51 6.18 -5.98
N PRO A 52 8.79 7.07 -6.68
CA PRO A 52 7.67 7.80 -6.09
C PRO A 52 6.57 6.80 -5.74
N LEU A 53 6.13 6.82 -4.49
CA LEU A 53 5.08 5.96 -3.94
C LEU A 53 4.11 6.85 -3.15
N VAL A 54 2.83 6.54 -3.23
CA VAL A 54 1.78 7.23 -2.47
C VAL A 54 2.00 6.99 -0.97
N ASP A 55 2.14 8.06 -0.19
CA ASP A 55 2.03 8.00 1.25
C ASP A 55 0.54 8.15 1.62
N ARG A 56 -0.03 7.18 2.33
CA ARG A 56 -1.44 7.18 2.77
C ARG A 56 -1.57 7.39 4.28
N MET A 57 -0.52 7.87 4.94
CA MET A 57 -0.57 8.20 6.36
C MET A 57 -1.44 9.45 6.59
N PRO A 58 -2.49 9.37 7.43
CA PRO A 58 -3.31 10.52 7.78
C PRO A 58 -2.57 11.49 8.71
N GLU A 59 -3.10 12.71 8.88
CA GLU A 59 -2.52 13.71 9.79
C GLU A 59 -2.44 13.21 11.23
N GLU A 60 -3.52 12.59 11.72
CA GLU A 60 -3.50 11.85 12.97
C GLU A 60 -3.02 10.41 12.74
N ALA A 61 -1.71 10.25 12.57
CA ALA A 61 -1.11 8.96 12.30
C ALA A 61 -1.35 7.92 13.43
N PRO A 62 -1.74 6.67 13.10
CA PRO A 62 -1.84 5.59 14.08
C PRO A 62 -0.52 5.32 14.82
N PRO A 63 -0.56 4.77 16.04
CA PRO A 63 0.64 4.60 16.87
C PRO A 63 1.63 3.61 16.26
N VAL A 64 2.83 4.07 15.92
CA VAL A 64 3.81 3.30 15.10
C VAL A 64 4.18 1.98 15.78
N VAL A 65 4.12 0.86 15.06
CA VAL A 65 4.33 -0.48 15.65
C VAL A 65 5.82 -0.75 15.83
N VAL A 66 6.24 -0.93 17.09
CA VAL A 66 7.62 -1.28 17.49
C VAL A 66 7.67 -2.74 17.95
N ALA A 67 8.13 -3.63 17.07
CA ALA A 67 8.28 -5.05 17.38
C ALA A 67 9.61 -5.34 18.10
N ILE A 68 9.54 -5.93 19.29
CA ILE A 68 10.69 -6.47 20.02
C ILE A 68 10.83 -7.94 19.67
N VAL A 69 11.91 -8.29 18.96
CA VAL A 69 12.11 -9.64 18.40
C VAL A 69 13.50 -10.15 18.76
N GLY A 70 13.60 -11.40 19.19
CA GLY A 70 14.85 -12.04 19.54
C GLY A 70 14.66 -13.47 20.04
N PRO A 71 15.75 -14.19 20.29
CA PRO A 71 15.71 -15.59 20.70
C PRO A 71 15.13 -15.76 22.12
N PRO A 72 14.76 -16.99 22.53
CA PRO A 72 14.32 -17.25 23.89
C PRO A 72 15.42 -16.86 24.90
N GLY A 73 15.02 -16.24 26.03
CA GLY A 73 15.95 -15.86 27.11
C GLY A 73 16.79 -14.59 26.88
N VAL A 74 16.72 -13.91 25.73
CA VAL A 74 17.56 -12.73 25.43
C VAL A 74 17.23 -11.44 26.23
N GLY A 75 16.11 -11.43 26.96
CA GLY A 75 15.67 -10.30 27.80
C GLY A 75 14.61 -9.36 27.19
N LYS A 76 13.79 -9.83 26.24
CA LYS A 76 12.75 -9.02 25.56
C LYS A 76 11.79 -8.32 26.52
N THR A 77 11.19 -9.06 27.45
CA THR A 77 10.26 -8.53 28.45
C THR A 77 10.95 -7.53 29.39
N THR A 78 12.22 -7.76 29.71
CA THR A 78 13.06 -6.82 30.49
C THR A 78 13.29 -5.50 29.75
N LEU A 79 13.50 -5.55 28.43
CA LEU A 79 13.59 -4.36 27.59
C LEU A 79 12.26 -3.60 27.53
N LEU A 80 11.15 -4.32 27.35
CA LEU A 80 9.80 -3.75 27.32
C LEU A 80 9.47 -3.01 28.63
N LYS A 81 9.66 -3.65 29.79
CA LYS A 81 9.52 -3.04 31.12
C LYS A 81 10.39 -1.78 31.29
N SER A 82 11.63 -1.83 30.80
CA SER A 82 12.58 -0.71 30.92
C SER A 82 12.20 0.48 30.02
N LEU A 83 11.71 0.21 28.80
CA LEU A 83 11.26 1.24 27.87
C LEU A 83 9.97 1.92 28.35
N ILE A 84 8.98 1.15 28.82
CA ILE A 84 7.71 1.71 29.30
C ILE A 84 7.95 2.61 30.52
N ARG A 85 8.67 2.11 31.55
CA ARG A 85 9.05 2.93 32.71
C ARG A 85 9.83 4.19 32.32
N ARG A 86 10.59 4.16 31.23
CA ARG A 86 11.31 5.35 30.74
C ARG A 86 10.37 6.42 30.18
N TYR A 87 9.30 6.03 29.50
CA TYR A 87 8.32 6.95 28.92
C TYR A 87 7.24 7.38 29.92
N THR A 88 6.58 6.43 30.60
CA THR A 88 5.34 6.65 31.38
C THR A 88 5.58 6.70 32.89
N LYS A 89 6.81 6.46 33.36
CA LYS A 89 7.22 6.36 34.78
C LYS A 89 6.63 5.19 35.58
N GLN A 90 5.55 4.59 35.13
CA GLN A 90 4.90 3.43 35.73
C GLN A 90 5.77 2.16 35.61
N THR A 91 5.51 1.19 36.49
CA THR A 91 6.12 -0.14 36.48
C THR A 91 5.08 -1.20 36.21
N LEU A 92 5.36 -2.11 35.28
CA LEU A 92 4.47 -3.24 34.95
C LEU A 92 5.09 -4.55 35.46
N SER A 93 4.32 -5.37 36.20
CA SER A 93 4.76 -6.68 36.67
C SER A 93 4.87 -7.68 35.52
N SER A 94 3.89 -7.69 34.62
CA SER A 94 3.74 -8.67 33.53
C SER A 94 3.17 -8.00 32.27
N PRO A 95 4.01 -7.36 31.43
CA PRO A 95 3.54 -6.76 30.19
C PRO A 95 3.18 -7.86 29.17
N GLN A 96 1.92 -7.91 28.79
CA GLN A 96 1.34 -8.83 27.80
C GLN A 96 0.48 -8.06 26.78
N GLY A 97 0.30 -8.61 25.59
CA GLY A 97 -0.35 -7.91 24.48
C GLY A 97 0.46 -6.72 23.94
N PRO A 98 -0.17 -5.86 23.14
CA PRO A 98 0.41 -4.60 22.69
C PRO A 98 0.27 -3.49 23.75
N LEU A 99 1.29 -2.63 23.87
CA LEU A 99 1.30 -1.51 24.82
C LEU A 99 1.54 -0.19 24.09
N THR A 100 0.52 0.66 24.05
CA THR A 100 0.55 1.97 23.36
C THR A 100 0.96 3.08 24.32
N VAL A 101 1.90 3.91 23.89
CA VAL A 101 2.54 4.96 24.71
C VAL A 101 2.71 6.25 23.91
N VAL A 102 2.35 7.39 24.51
CA VAL A 102 2.62 8.72 23.95
C VAL A 102 4.10 9.07 24.17
N THR A 103 4.87 9.31 23.10
CA THR A 103 6.31 9.59 23.21
C THR A 103 6.70 11.03 22.84
N THR A 104 5.95 11.62 21.92
CA THR A 104 6.12 12.99 21.42
C THR A 104 4.72 13.53 21.15
N LYS A 105 4.52 14.85 21.22
CA LYS A 105 3.21 15.48 21.02
C LYS A 105 2.52 15.20 19.66
N ARG A 106 3.23 14.61 18.68
CA ARG A 106 2.72 14.16 17.37
C ARG A 106 2.88 12.64 17.14
N LYS A 107 3.47 11.88 18.09
CA LYS A 107 3.82 10.46 17.88
C LYS A 107 3.59 9.60 19.13
N ARG A 108 2.63 8.70 19.00
CA ARG A 108 2.41 7.52 19.85
C ARG A 108 3.11 6.29 19.23
N LEU A 109 3.59 5.37 20.08
CA LEU A 109 4.23 4.11 19.68
C LEU A 109 3.48 2.94 20.33
N THR A 110 3.26 1.85 19.59
CA THR A 110 2.75 0.59 20.15
C THR A 110 3.89 -0.42 20.23
N PHE A 111 4.30 -0.80 21.44
CA PHE A 111 5.29 -1.85 21.65
C PHE A 111 4.63 -3.23 21.65
N ILE A 112 5.26 -4.20 20.99
CA ILE A 112 4.79 -5.59 20.95
C ILE A 112 5.96 -6.56 21.09
N GLU A 113 5.87 -7.51 22.03
CA GLU A 113 6.85 -8.59 22.15
C GLU A 113 6.48 -9.74 21.20
N CYS A 114 7.42 -10.15 20.33
CA CYS A 114 7.25 -11.38 19.56
C CYS A 114 7.51 -12.61 20.46
N PRO A 115 6.58 -13.57 20.58
CA PRO A 115 6.88 -14.85 21.22
C PRO A 115 7.97 -15.59 20.42
N SER A 116 9.01 -16.09 21.08
CA SER A 116 10.13 -16.77 20.40
C SER A 116 9.73 -18.18 19.96
N ASP A 117 8.83 -18.81 20.72
CA ASP A 117 8.39 -20.19 20.53
C ASP A 117 7.58 -20.40 19.23
N SER A 118 7.23 -19.34 18.50
CA SER A 118 6.40 -19.43 17.28
C SER A 118 6.97 -18.59 16.13
N LEU A 119 7.62 -19.26 15.18
CA LEU A 119 7.99 -18.67 13.89
C LEU A 119 6.77 -18.12 13.13
N ALA A 120 5.58 -18.68 13.37
CA ALA A 120 4.35 -18.25 12.72
C ALA A 120 3.95 -16.82 13.18
N ALA A 121 4.00 -16.55 14.49
CA ALA A 121 3.78 -15.19 15.02
C ALA A 121 4.88 -14.22 14.59
N ALA A 122 6.13 -14.68 14.53
CA ALA A 122 7.25 -13.89 14.01
C ALA A 122 7.04 -13.47 12.54
N ILE A 123 6.46 -14.34 11.71
CA ILE A 123 6.09 -14.03 10.33
C ILE A 123 4.97 -12.98 10.29
N ASP A 124 3.93 -13.07 11.11
CA ASP A 124 2.83 -12.10 11.10
C ASP A 124 3.29 -10.72 11.58
N ILE A 125 4.06 -10.67 12.67
CA ILE A 125 4.67 -9.44 13.18
C ILE A 125 5.57 -8.80 12.10
N SER A 126 6.28 -9.58 11.29
CA SER A 126 7.09 -9.04 10.20
C SER A 126 6.27 -8.30 9.11
N LYS A 127 4.97 -8.63 8.95
CA LYS A 127 4.07 -7.94 8.01
C LYS A 127 3.65 -6.56 8.55
N ILE A 128 3.42 -6.43 9.86
CA ILE A 128 2.89 -5.20 10.50
C ILE A 128 3.97 -4.26 11.08
N ALA A 129 5.16 -4.74 11.44
CA ALA A 129 6.14 -3.95 12.20
C ALA A 129 6.75 -2.78 11.42
N ASP A 130 6.57 -1.54 11.89
CA ASP A 130 7.14 -0.32 11.30
C ASP A 130 8.58 -0.06 11.78
N ILE A 131 8.87 -0.46 13.01
CA ILE A 131 10.19 -0.41 13.62
C ILE A 131 10.47 -1.78 14.24
N VAL A 132 11.67 -2.32 14.03
CA VAL A 132 12.11 -3.57 14.65
C VAL A 132 13.26 -3.31 15.62
N LEU A 133 13.09 -3.76 16.86
CA LEU A 133 14.13 -3.87 17.88
C LEU A 133 14.59 -5.35 17.91
N LEU A 134 15.63 -5.65 17.13
CA LEU A 134 16.19 -7.00 17.03
C LEU A 134 17.22 -7.23 18.15
N MET A 135 16.85 -8.03 19.14
CA MET A 135 17.70 -8.41 20.26
C MET A 135 18.62 -9.57 19.87
N ILE A 136 19.90 -9.43 20.21
CA ILE A 136 20.98 -10.38 19.92
C ILE A 136 21.77 -10.58 21.22
N ASP A 137 21.93 -11.83 21.63
CA ASP A 137 22.82 -12.16 22.74
C ASP A 137 24.27 -11.87 22.36
N GLY A 138 24.99 -11.12 23.19
CA GLY A 138 26.38 -10.76 22.92
C GLY A 138 27.37 -11.91 23.03
N ASN A 139 27.16 -12.77 24.03
CA ASN A 139 28.05 -13.85 24.41
C ASN A 139 27.87 -15.04 23.46
N PHE A 140 26.61 -15.44 23.21
CA PHE A 140 26.25 -16.48 22.25
C PHE A 140 26.41 -16.01 20.79
N GLY A 141 25.88 -14.83 20.46
CA GLY A 141 25.90 -14.24 19.13
C GLY A 141 24.58 -14.42 18.35
N PHE A 142 24.68 -14.63 17.04
CA PHE A 142 23.51 -14.76 16.17
C PHE A 142 22.87 -16.15 16.24
N GLU A 143 21.59 -16.18 16.55
CA GLU A 143 20.76 -17.39 16.55
C GLU A 143 19.90 -17.51 15.29
N MET A 144 19.47 -18.74 14.99
CA MET A 144 18.66 -19.04 13.80
C MET A 144 17.38 -18.20 13.76
N GLU A 145 16.67 -18.03 14.87
CA GLU A 145 15.43 -17.25 14.95
C GLU A 145 15.61 -15.79 14.50
N THR A 146 16.68 -15.13 14.95
CA THR A 146 16.99 -13.74 14.54
C THR A 146 17.21 -13.64 13.03
N MET A 147 17.87 -14.64 12.44
CA MET A 147 18.18 -14.70 11.02
C MET A 147 16.95 -15.12 10.20
N GLU A 148 16.08 -15.96 10.75
CA GLU A 148 14.80 -16.35 10.14
C GLU A 148 13.86 -15.14 10.08
N PHE A 149 13.69 -14.41 11.18
CA PHE A 149 12.89 -13.19 11.22
C PHE A 149 13.41 -12.13 10.23
N LEU A 150 14.71 -11.86 10.18
CA LEU A 150 15.30 -10.94 9.21
C LEU A 150 14.99 -11.33 7.75
N ASN A 151 14.96 -12.63 7.43
CA ASN A 151 14.62 -13.09 6.10
C ASN A 151 13.10 -13.00 5.81
N ALA A 152 12.24 -13.30 6.80
CA ALA A 152 10.79 -13.09 6.68
C ALA A 152 10.45 -11.61 6.46
N LEU A 153 11.08 -10.72 7.24
CA LEU A 153 10.98 -9.26 7.10
C LEU A 153 11.46 -8.80 5.71
N SER A 154 12.55 -9.37 5.18
CA SER A 154 13.02 -9.06 3.82
C SER A 154 12.01 -9.41 2.72
N THR A 155 11.16 -10.43 2.94
CA THR A 155 10.14 -10.86 1.98
C THR A 155 8.80 -10.13 2.12
N ALA A 156 8.42 -9.75 3.35
CA ALA A 156 7.22 -8.94 3.59
C ALA A 156 7.44 -7.46 3.19
N GLY A 157 8.67 -6.97 3.31
CA GLY A 157 9.08 -5.62 3.00
C GLY A 157 9.91 -5.05 4.14
N MET A 158 11.18 -4.71 3.88
CA MET A 158 12.06 -4.18 4.93
C MET A 158 11.52 -2.83 5.45
N PRO A 159 11.18 -2.71 6.74
CA PRO A 159 10.75 -1.45 7.33
C PRO A 159 11.89 -0.43 7.32
N GLY A 160 11.55 0.85 7.40
CA GLY A 160 12.52 1.94 7.30
C GLY A 160 13.62 1.90 8.37
N ASN A 161 13.32 1.34 9.55
CA ASN A 161 14.23 1.33 10.68
C ASN A 161 14.30 -0.05 11.38
N VAL A 162 15.47 -0.68 11.35
CA VAL A 162 15.79 -1.90 12.11
C VAL A 162 16.99 -1.62 13.01
N PHE A 163 16.81 -1.78 14.32
CA PHE A 163 17.85 -1.58 15.33
C PHE A 163 18.30 -2.90 15.90
N GLY A 164 19.61 -3.11 15.91
CA GLY A 164 20.19 -4.19 16.70
C GLY A 164 20.29 -3.73 18.15
N ILE A 165 19.92 -4.58 19.09
CA ILE A 165 20.17 -4.40 20.51
C ILE A 165 20.98 -5.60 20.97
N LEU A 166 22.20 -5.34 21.42
CA LEU A 166 23.13 -6.37 21.86
C LEU A 166 23.11 -6.43 23.40
N THR A 167 22.65 -7.55 23.97
CA THR A 167 22.49 -7.78 25.42
C THR A 167 23.56 -8.74 25.97
N HIS A 168 23.50 -9.05 27.28
CA HIS A 168 24.41 -9.99 27.97
C HIS A 168 25.90 -9.65 27.79
N LEU A 169 26.21 -8.36 27.83
CA LEU A 169 27.58 -7.83 27.72
C LEU A 169 28.35 -7.95 29.04
N ASP A 170 27.64 -8.07 30.16
CA ASP A 170 28.10 -8.38 31.51
C ASP A 170 28.71 -9.79 31.64
N GLN A 171 28.23 -10.77 30.87
CA GLN A 171 28.76 -12.14 30.88
C GLN A 171 30.23 -12.23 30.40
N PHE A 172 30.77 -11.20 29.74
CA PHE A 172 32.14 -11.18 29.23
C PHE A 172 33.17 -10.85 30.33
N LYS A 173 33.89 -11.89 30.78
CA LYS A 173 35.01 -11.75 31.74
C LYS A 173 36.20 -10.89 31.23
N LYS A 174 36.35 -10.66 29.92
CA LYS A 174 37.48 -9.91 29.34
C LYS A 174 37.02 -8.82 28.36
N HIS A 175 37.42 -7.58 28.63
CA HIS A 175 37.07 -6.41 27.81
C HIS A 175 37.61 -6.47 26.36
N SER A 176 38.74 -7.15 26.10
CA SER A 176 39.21 -7.40 24.74
C SER A 176 38.22 -8.27 23.95
N THR A 177 37.82 -9.42 24.51
CA THR A 177 36.85 -10.33 23.88
C THR A 177 35.49 -9.67 23.67
N LEU A 178 35.07 -8.80 24.59
CA LEU A 178 33.88 -7.96 24.45
C LEU A 178 33.96 -7.04 23.22
N LYS A 179 35.09 -6.35 23.05
CA LYS A 179 35.33 -5.42 21.93
C LYS A 179 35.36 -6.16 20.58
N ASP A 180 36.00 -7.32 20.54
CA ASP A 180 36.08 -8.15 19.34
C ASP A 180 34.74 -8.79 18.99
N ALA A 181 33.96 -9.25 19.98
CA ALA A 181 32.60 -9.73 19.81
C ALA A 181 31.68 -8.62 19.27
N LYS A 182 31.67 -7.44 19.90
CA LYS A 182 30.92 -6.26 19.41
C LYS A 182 31.30 -5.92 17.96
N LYS A 183 32.60 -5.92 17.61
CA LYS A 183 33.07 -5.66 16.23
C LYS A 183 32.58 -6.73 15.24
N ARG A 184 32.73 -8.02 15.59
CA ARG A 184 32.30 -9.17 14.77
C ARG A 184 30.80 -9.14 14.52
N LEU A 185 30.00 -9.00 15.58
CA LEU A 185 28.54 -8.97 15.50
C LEU A 185 28.05 -7.75 14.71
N LYS A 186 28.65 -6.58 14.92
CA LYS A 186 28.37 -5.36 14.14
C LYS A 186 28.65 -5.53 12.64
N HIS A 187 29.80 -6.10 12.25
CA HIS A 187 30.08 -6.35 10.83
C HIS A 187 29.14 -7.40 10.22
N ARG A 188 28.71 -8.41 10.99
CA ARG A 188 27.73 -9.40 10.54
C ARG A 188 26.33 -8.78 10.38
N PHE A 189 25.91 -7.95 11.33
CA PHE A 189 24.65 -7.19 11.26
C PHE A 189 24.61 -6.27 10.03
N TRP A 190 25.72 -5.58 9.73
CA TRP A 190 25.88 -4.76 8.53
C TRP A 190 25.86 -5.55 7.21
N SER A 191 26.25 -6.82 7.20
CA SER A 191 26.21 -7.64 5.99
C SER A 191 24.84 -8.26 5.69
N GLU A 192 23.91 -8.25 6.66
CA GLU A 192 22.55 -8.77 6.53
C GLU A 192 21.50 -7.69 6.32
N LEU A 193 21.68 -6.50 6.93
CA LEU A 193 20.81 -5.34 6.73
C LEU A 193 21.40 -4.37 5.70
N TYR A 194 22.19 -3.41 6.17
CA TYR A 194 22.87 -2.41 5.36
C TYR A 194 24.10 -1.89 6.11
N ALA A 195 25.08 -1.40 5.35
CA ALA A 195 26.29 -0.82 5.92
C ALA A 195 25.96 0.43 6.75
N GLY A 196 26.37 0.43 8.02
CA GLY A 196 26.10 1.55 8.93
C GLY A 196 24.83 1.44 9.77
N ALA A 197 24.07 0.34 9.67
CA ALA A 197 22.94 0.06 10.56
C ALA A 197 23.32 0.21 12.04
N LYS A 198 22.38 0.73 12.85
CA LYS A 198 22.64 1.10 14.25
C LYS A 198 22.50 -0.12 15.16
N LEU A 199 23.50 -0.30 16.03
CA LEU A 199 23.59 -1.36 17.02
C LEU A 199 23.78 -0.71 18.39
N PHE A 200 22.81 -0.90 19.28
CA PHE A 200 22.88 -0.49 20.68
C PHE A 200 23.52 -1.60 21.52
N TYR A 201 24.06 -1.21 22.66
CA TYR A 201 24.72 -2.09 23.61
C TYR A 201 24.03 -1.87 24.96
N LEU A 202 23.43 -2.93 25.52
CA LEU A 202 22.86 -2.94 26.86
C LEU A 202 23.77 -3.77 27.76
N SER A 203 24.31 -3.14 28.80
CA SER A 203 25.43 -3.69 29.58
C SER A 203 25.02 -4.93 30.37
N GLY A 204 24.10 -4.79 31.32
CA GLY A 204 23.62 -5.86 32.20
C GLY A 204 22.33 -5.44 32.90
N VAL A 205 21.73 -6.33 33.68
CA VAL A 205 20.44 -6.08 34.36
C VAL A 205 20.66 -5.63 35.81
N ILE A 206 20.05 -4.52 36.22
CA ILE A 206 20.09 -3.94 37.56
C ILE A 206 18.64 -3.80 38.06
N ASN A 207 18.31 -4.35 39.23
CA ASN A 207 16.96 -4.35 39.81
C ASN A 207 15.87 -4.77 38.81
N GLY A 208 16.11 -5.89 38.09
CA GLY A 208 15.21 -6.44 37.09
C GLY A 208 15.01 -5.59 35.82
N ARG A 209 15.85 -4.57 35.58
CA ARG A 209 15.73 -3.61 34.47
C ARG A 209 17.10 -3.32 33.82
N TYR A 210 17.09 -2.74 32.63
CA TYR A 210 18.32 -2.26 31.98
C TYR A 210 18.73 -0.86 32.47
N PRO A 211 20.00 -0.44 32.30
CA PRO A 211 20.49 0.82 32.85
C PRO A 211 19.83 2.03 32.17
N ASP A 212 19.23 2.91 32.96
CA ASP A 212 18.41 4.04 32.49
C ASP A 212 19.11 4.95 31.47
N ARG A 213 20.45 5.09 31.53
CA ARG A 213 21.23 5.89 30.56
C ARG A 213 21.27 5.25 29.17
N GLU A 214 21.35 3.92 29.09
CA GLU A 214 21.40 3.18 27.83
C GLU A 214 20.01 3.13 27.19
N VAL A 215 18.99 2.87 28.01
CA VAL A 215 17.57 2.93 27.62
C VAL A 215 17.15 4.34 27.22
N HIS A 216 17.68 5.39 27.88
CA HIS A 216 17.46 6.78 27.47
C HIS A 216 18.04 7.06 26.08
N ASN A 217 19.26 6.57 25.79
CA ASN A 217 19.83 6.73 24.46
C ASN A 217 18.98 6.02 23.39
N LEU A 218 18.52 4.80 23.66
CA LEU A 218 17.61 4.06 22.76
C LEU A 218 16.29 4.81 22.51
N SER A 219 15.61 5.25 23.58
CA SER A 219 14.37 6.04 23.47
C SER A 219 14.56 7.35 22.71
N ARG A 220 15.68 8.05 22.90
CA ARG A 220 16.02 9.26 22.11
C ARG A 220 16.09 8.98 20.61
N PHE A 221 16.60 7.82 20.19
CA PHE A 221 16.55 7.46 18.77
C PHE A 221 15.11 7.19 18.33
N LEU A 222 14.35 6.38 19.09
CA LEU A 222 12.94 6.04 18.80
C LEU A 222 12.04 7.27 18.60
N SER A 223 12.12 8.28 19.46
CA SER A 223 11.27 9.48 19.37
C SER A 223 11.64 10.43 18.22
N VAL A 224 12.86 10.39 17.67
CA VAL A 224 13.34 11.34 16.63
C VAL A 224 13.08 10.81 15.20
N MET A 225 12.43 9.66 15.05
CA MET A 225 12.29 9.01 13.74
C MET A 225 11.36 9.77 12.78
N LYS A 226 11.74 9.75 11.50
CA LYS A 226 10.86 10.14 10.39
C LYS A 226 9.69 9.17 10.26
N ASN A 227 8.72 9.49 9.41
CA ASN A 227 7.59 8.61 9.14
C ASN A 227 8.07 7.26 8.57
N PRO A 228 7.29 6.17 8.74
CA PRO A 228 7.59 4.89 8.12
C PRO A 228 7.82 5.03 6.62
N ARG A 229 8.64 4.14 6.04
CA ARG A 229 8.77 4.07 4.59
C ARG A 229 7.44 3.53 4.02
N PRO A 230 6.83 4.15 2.99
CA PRO A 230 5.64 3.60 2.36
C PRO A 230 5.95 2.21 1.79
N LEU A 231 5.20 1.21 2.26
CA LEU A 231 5.28 -0.18 1.80
C LEU A 231 3.98 -0.50 1.07
N VAL A 232 4.09 -0.99 -0.18
CA VAL A 232 2.93 -1.24 -1.05
C VAL A 232 1.84 -2.06 -0.35
N TRP A 233 2.22 -3.12 0.38
CA TRP A 233 1.27 -3.96 1.12
C TRP A 233 0.47 -3.19 2.18
N ARG A 234 1.15 -2.36 3.00
CA ARG A 234 0.51 -1.57 4.08
C ARG A 234 -0.30 -0.40 3.53
N ASN A 235 0.12 0.18 2.40
CA ASN A 235 -0.57 1.31 1.77
C ASN A 235 -1.70 0.86 0.81
N SER A 236 -2.00 -0.45 0.71
CA SER A 236 -3.07 -1.00 -0.13
C SER A 236 -4.12 -1.82 0.63
N HIS A 237 -3.81 -2.29 1.84
CA HIS A 237 -4.74 -3.10 2.65
C HIS A 237 -4.98 -2.42 4.01
N PRO A 238 -6.23 -2.39 4.50
CA PRO A 238 -6.51 -1.97 5.86
C PRO A 238 -6.15 -3.10 6.81
N TYR A 239 -5.63 -2.77 7.98
CA TYR A 239 -5.37 -3.75 9.04
C TYR A 239 -5.49 -3.14 10.42
N ALA A 240 -5.87 -3.94 11.41
CA ALA A 240 -5.85 -3.57 12.81
C ALA A 240 -4.96 -4.54 13.59
N LEU A 241 -4.35 -4.02 14.66
CA LEU A 241 -3.76 -4.82 15.72
C LEU A 241 -4.73 -4.74 16.90
N ALA A 242 -5.24 -5.88 17.36
CA ALA A 242 -6.18 -5.90 18.47
C ALA A 242 -5.44 -5.62 19.78
N ASP A 243 -5.79 -4.51 20.44
CA ASP A 243 -5.29 -4.12 21.75
C ASP A 243 -6.11 -4.76 22.87
N ARG A 244 -7.44 -4.91 22.70
CA ARG A 244 -8.34 -5.60 23.64
C ARG A 244 -9.17 -6.66 22.91
N PHE A 245 -9.41 -7.77 23.60
CA PHE A 245 -10.24 -8.90 23.17
C PHE A 245 -11.42 -9.06 24.14
N LEU A 246 -12.63 -9.30 23.64
CA LEU A 246 -13.84 -9.49 24.45
C LEU A 246 -14.79 -10.48 23.74
N ASP A 247 -15.30 -11.48 24.46
CA ASP A 247 -16.44 -12.29 24.00
C ASP A 247 -17.74 -11.54 24.37
N ILE A 248 -18.66 -11.38 23.41
CA ILE A 248 -19.98 -10.75 23.60
C ILE A 248 -21.11 -11.80 23.49
N THR A 249 -20.76 -13.09 23.27
CA THR A 249 -21.74 -14.16 23.07
C THR A 249 -22.71 -14.24 24.26
N PRO A 250 -24.05 -14.25 24.03
CA PRO A 250 -25.02 -14.34 25.11
C PRO A 250 -24.79 -15.58 26.00
N PRO A 251 -24.73 -15.45 27.34
CA PRO A 251 -24.47 -16.58 28.24
C PRO A 251 -25.42 -17.76 28.05
N THR A 252 -26.68 -17.51 27.68
CA THR A 252 -27.66 -18.56 27.37
C THR A 252 -27.21 -19.50 26.24
N GLN A 253 -26.61 -18.96 25.17
CA GLN A 253 -26.08 -19.77 24.07
C GLN A 253 -24.84 -20.60 24.49
N ILE A 254 -24.07 -20.09 25.46
CA ILE A 254 -22.91 -20.78 26.03
C ILE A 254 -23.36 -21.96 26.90
N GLU A 255 -24.44 -21.79 27.67
CA GLU A 255 -25.05 -22.84 28.49
C GLU A 255 -25.72 -23.93 27.63
N GLU A 256 -26.48 -23.54 26.59
CA GLU A 256 -27.09 -24.48 25.64
C GLU A 256 -26.05 -25.31 24.87
N ASN A 257 -24.99 -24.66 24.37
CA ASN A 257 -23.91 -25.33 23.67
C ASN A 257 -22.57 -24.64 23.93
N SER A 258 -21.79 -25.18 24.87
CA SER A 258 -20.43 -24.70 25.17
C SER A 258 -19.50 -24.56 23.95
N LYS A 259 -19.75 -25.30 22.87
CA LYS A 259 -18.99 -25.29 21.60
C LYS A 259 -19.67 -24.51 20.48
N CYS A 260 -20.61 -23.63 20.79
CA CYS A 260 -21.17 -22.69 19.81
C CYS A 260 -20.08 -21.75 19.27
N ASP A 261 -20.22 -21.36 18.00
CA ASP A 261 -19.44 -20.26 17.44
C ASP A 261 -19.77 -18.96 18.19
N ARG A 262 -18.77 -18.10 18.35
CA ARG A 262 -18.80 -16.94 19.24
C ARG A 262 -18.83 -15.62 18.48
N THR A 263 -19.39 -14.60 19.12
CA THR A 263 -19.35 -13.21 18.67
C THR A 263 -18.29 -12.45 19.46
N VAL A 264 -17.19 -12.09 18.81
CA VAL A 264 -16.01 -11.49 19.47
C VAL A 264 -15.85 -10.03 19.06
N ALA A 265 -15.72 -9.13 20.03
CA ALA A 265 -15.24 -7.78 19.79
C ALA A 265 -13.71 -7.69 19.93
N LEU A 266 -13.07 -7.17 18.89
CA LEU A 266 -11.67 -6.78 18.89
C LEU A 266 -11.59 -5.27 18.86
N TYR A 267 -10.92 -4.67 19.84
CA TYR A 267 -10.69 -3.22 19.88
C TYR A 267 -9.25 -2.93 19.47
N GLY A 268 -9.02 -1.93 18.62
CA GLY A 268 -7.67 -1.54 18.23
C GLY A 268 -7.62 -0.38 17.25
N TYR A 269 -6.43 0.15 17.03
CA TYR A 269 -6.22 1.21 16.03
C TYR A 269 -6.26 0.65 14.60
N LEU A 270 -7.02 1.31 13.73
CA LEU A 270 -7.02 1.07 12.29
C LEU A 270 -5.73 1.60 11.64
N ARG A 271 -5.18 0.86 10.69
CA ARG A 271 -3.87 1.10 10.06
C ARG A 271 -3.89 0.73 8.59
N GLY A 272 -2.96 1.31 7.83
CA GLY A 272 -2.86 1.09 6.39
C GLY A 272 -3.82 1.99 5.64
N THR A 273 -4.71 1.42 4.83
CA THR A 273 -5.81 2.17 4.22
C THR A 273 -7.00 2.29 5.18
N ASN A 274 -7.99 3.08 4.80
CA ASN A 274 -9.28 3.16 5.49
C ASN A 274 -9.99 1.81 5.44
N PHE A 275 -10.76 1.51 6.49
CA PHE A 275 -11.47 0.26 6.66
C PHE A 275 -12.95 0.46 6.22
N PRO A 276 -13.50 -0.36 5.31
CA PRO A 276 -14.88 -0.18 4.84
C PRO A 276 -15.90 -0.36 5.98
N SER A 277 -16.96 0.45 5.98
CA SER A 277 -18.00 0.49 7.02
C SER A 277 -18.79 -0.82 7.14
N HIS A 278 -19.20 -1.39 6.02
CA HIS A 278 -20.03 -2.60 5.95
C HIS A 278 -19.42 -3.67 5.04
N GLY A 279 -19.82 -4.94 5.23
CA GLY A 279 -19.45 -6.05 4.34
C GLY A 279 -17.97 -6.43 4.32
N ALA A 280 -17.18 -5.96 5.29
CA ALA A 280 -15.73 -6.13 5.29
C ALA A 280 -15.31 -7.60 5.48
N ARG A 281 -14.58 -8.15 4.51
CA ARG A 281 -13.92 -9.47 4.63
C ARG A 281 -12.53 -9.32 5.22
N VAL A 282 -12.23 -10.13 6.22
CA VAL A 282 -10.99 -10.06 7.00
C VAL A 282 -10.38 -11.43 7.20
N HIS A 283 -9.05 -11.49 7.23
CA HIS A 283 -8.31 -12.67 7.69
C HIS A 283 -7.71 -12.38 9.06
N VAL A 284 -7.96 -13.26 10.02
CA VAL A 284 -7.28 -13.28 11.31
C VAL A 284 -6.19 -14.37 11.25
N PRO A 285 -4.89 -14.03 11.16
CA PRO A 285 -3.82 -15.00 10.94
C PRO A 285 -3.73 -16.05 12.04
N GLY A 286 -4.18 -17.27 11.75
CA GLY A 286 -4.21 -18.39 12.72
C GLY A 286 -5.58 -18.78 13.22
N VAL A 287 -6.64 -18.06 12.81
CA VAL A 287 -8.05 -18.43 13.01
C VAL A 287 -8.66 -18.80 11.66
N GLY A 288 -8.81 -17.84 10.75
CA GLY A 288 -9.48 -18.06 9.47
C GLY A 288 -9.82 -16.78 8.73
N ASP A 289 -10.59 -16.93 7.65
CA ASP A 289 -11.29 -15.83 6.99
C ASP A 289 -12.64 -15.63 7.68
N LEU A 290 -12.97 -14.39 8.03
CA LEU A 290 -14.17 -14.00 8.77
C LEU A 290 -14.84 -12.78 8.10
N THR A 291 -16.07 -12.51 8.50
CA THR A 291 -16.85 -11.31 8.15
C THR A 291 -16.93 -10.38 9.36
N VAL A 292 -16.78 -9.07 9.13
CA VAL A 292 -17.12 -8.07 10.14
C VAL A 292 -18.62 -7.80 10.08
N ALA A 293 -19.28 -7.90 11.23
CA ALA A 293 -20.71 -7.59 11.38
C ALA A 293 -20.93 -6.08 11.61
N ASN A 294 -20.16 -5.49 12.52
CA ASN A 294 -20.24 -4.07 12.85
C ASN A 294 -18.85 -3.48 13.18
N ILE A 295 -18.65 -2.20 12.84
CA ILE A 295 -17.47 -1.41 13.18
C ILE A 295 -17.94 -0.09 13.78
N GLU A 296 -17.38 0.26 14.91
CA GLU A 296 -17.66 1.53 15.58
C GLU A 296 -16.37 2.29 15.84
N GLY A 297 -16.32 3.54 15.41
CA GLY A 297 -15.24 4.47 15.74
C GLY A 297 -15.41 5.00 17.17
N LEU A 298 -14.43 4.73 18.03
CA LEU A 298 -14.39 5.15 19.42
C LEU A 298 -13.39 6.30 19.61
N PRO A 299 -13.52 7.12 20.67
CA PRO A 299 -12.51 8.10 21.02
C PRO A 299 -11.16 7.42 21.32
N ASP A 300 -10.07 8.09 20.96
CA ASP A 300 -8.71 7.59 21.16
C ASP A 300 -8.37 7.44 22.67
N PRO A 301 -7.99 6.26 23.18
CA PRO A 301 -7.55 6.09 24.57
C PRO A 301 -6.16 6.67 24.87
N CYS A 302 -5.39 7.08 23.86
CA CYS A 302 -4.09 7.74 24.01
C CYS A 302 -3.96 8.96 23.06
N PRO A 303 -4.81 10.00 23.25
CA PRO A 303 -4.86 11.16 22.38
C PRO A 303 -3.49 11.86 22.36
N THR A 304 -3.05 12.28 21.17
CA THR A 304 -1.82 13.05 21.06
C THR A 304 -2.07 14.53 21.37
N PRO A 305 -1.18 15.21 22.12
CA PRO A 305 -1.19 16.68 22.31
C PRO A 305 -0.92 17.51 21.03
N TYR A 306 -1.41 17.06 19.88
CA TYR A 306 -1.32 17.74 18.60
C TYR A 306 -2.51 18.69 18.39
N MET A 307 -3.73 18.29 18.78
CA MET A 307 -4.88 19.21 18.76
C MET A 307 -4.65 20.36 19.75
N ASP A 308 -4.17 20.09 20.98
CA ASP A 308 -3.73 21.12 21.94
C ASP A 308 -2.73 22.13 21.32
N GLN A 309 -1.87 21.67 20.40
CA GLN A 309 -0.92 22.54 19.71
C GLN A 309 -1.55 23.31 18.55
N GLN A 310 -2.52 22.75 17.83
CA GLN A 310 -3.27 23.49 16.80
C GLN A 310 -4.11 24.58 17.46
N ILE A 311 -4.84 24.25 18.52
CA ILE A 311 -5.58 25.19 19.36
C ILE A 311 -4.61 26.25 19.93
N ALA A 312 -3.52 25.85 20.59
CA ALA A 312 -2.56 26.82 21.13
C ALA A 312 -1.90 27.70 20.04
N LYS A 313 -1.73 27.22 18.81
CA LYS A 313 -1.27 28.05 17.67
C LYS A 313 -2.33 29.06 17.24
N ALA A 314 -3.58 28.63 17.10
CA ALA A 314 -4.70 29.51 16.77
C ALA A 314 -4.90 30.59 17.85
N THR A 315 -4.80 30.22 19.13
CA THR A 315 -4.89 31.16 20.27
C THR A 315 -3.57 31.86 20.62
N GLY A 316 -2.57 31.88 19.73
CA GLY A 316 -1.29 32.58 19.93
C GLY A 316 -0.39 32.13 21.10
N LYS A 317 -0.72 31.05 21.82
CA LYS A 317 0.02 30.60 23.02
C LYS A 317 1.37 29.96 22.66
N SER A 318 2.40 30.26 23.47
CA SER A 318 3.78 29.84 23.20
C SER A 318 3.96 28.31 23.12
N ASN A 319 4.51 27.84 21.99
CA ASN A 319 4.69 26.42 21.68
C ASN A 319 5.79 25.75 22.54
N ARG A 320 5.42 25.26 23.74
CA ARG A 320 6.31 24.48 24.62
C ARG A 320 6.75 23.17 23.93
N ARG A 321 8.06 23.02 23.71
CA ARG A 321 8.68 21.83 23.06
C ARG A 321 8.75 20.57 23.94
N LYS A 322 8.62 20.69 25.27
CA LYS A 322 8.62 19.55 26.20
C LYS A 322 7.21 18.94 26.31
N LEU A 323 7.13 17.63 26.53
CA LEU A 323 5.91 16.91 26.88
C LEU A 323 5.64 17.05 28.39
N GLY A 324 4.39 17.30 28.81
CA GLY A 324 3.99 17.36 30.22
C GLY A 324 4.04 15.98 30.91
N GLU A 325 3.84 15.92 32.23
CA GLU A 325 3.73 14.63 32.97
C GLU A 325 2.42 13.91 32.62
N HIS A 326 1.27 14.59 32.77
CA HIS A 326 -0.06 14.10 32.41
C HIS A 326 -0.19 13.66 30.94
N GLN A 327 0.64 14.20 30.05
CA GLN A 327 0.67 13.86 28.63
C GLN A 327 1.44 12.56 28.31
N LYS A 328 2.02 11.86 29.30
CA LYS A 328 2.75 10.59 29.14
C LYS A 328 1.85 9.38 29.40
N LEU A 329 0.78 9.27 28.63
CA LEU A 329 -0.22 8.22 28.78
C LEU A 329 0.33 6.84 28.41
N LEU A 330 -0.17 5.81 29.11
CA LEU A 330 -0.01 4.38 28.83
C LEU A 330 -1.39 3.77 28.59
N PHE A 331 -1.55 3.03 27.50
CA PHE A 331 -2.71 2.17 27.27
C PHE A 331 -2.25 0.75 26.98
N ALA A 332 -2.64 -0.19 27.84
CA ALA A 332 -2.23 -1.59 27.79
C ALA A 332 -3.28 -2.50 28.45
N PRO A 333 -4.47 -2.67 27.84
CA PRO A 333 -5.62 -3.31 28.48
C PRO A 333 -5.46 -4.83 28.71
N MET A 334 -4.47 -5.49 28.10
CA MET A 334 -4.11 -6.90 28.36
C MET A 334 -2.95 -7.06 29.36
N SER A 335 -2.50 -5.97 30.00
CA SER A 335 -1.40 -5.96 30.97
C SER A 335 -1.85 -5.47 32.32
N ASP A 336 -1.12 -5.86 33.37
CA ASP A 336 -1.15 -5.16 34.65
C ASP A 336 -0.72 -3.70 34.46
N VAL A 337 -1.65 -2.76 34.68
CA VAL A 337 -1.39 -1.32 34.76
C VAL A 337 -1.72 -0.84 36.18
N GLY A 338 -0.70 -0.48 36.93
CA GLY A 338 -0.86 0.12 38.26
C GLY A 338 -1.16 -0.87 39.40
N GLY A 339 -1.05 -2.18 39.15
CA GLY A 339 -1.47 -3.25 40.07
C GLY A 339 -2.76 -3.94 39.61
N VAL A 340 -3.44 -3.45 38.57
CA VAL A 340 -4.71 -3.99 38.08
C VAL A 340 -4.51 -4.74 36.77
N LEU A 341 -4.72 -6.06 36.79
CA LEU A 341 -4.74 -6.94 35.63
C LEU A 341 -6.18 -7.35 35.33
N VAL A 342 -6.69 -6.92 34.17
CA VAL A 342 -8.01 -7.33 33.67
C VAL A 342 -7.82 -8.57 32.80
N ASP A 343 -8.34 -9.71 33.26
CA ASP A 343 -8.58 -10.91 32.44
C ASP A 343 -10.04 -10.89 31.93
N LYS A 344 -10.46 -11.90 31.16
CA LYS A 344 -11.76 -11.91 30.44
C LYS A 344 -12.96 -11.56 31.33
N ASP A 345 -13.09 -12.28 32.45
CA ASP A 345 -14.24 -12.21 33.36
C ASP A 345 -13.85 -11.81 34.79
N ALA A 346 -12.56 -11.56 35.05
CA ALA A 346 -11.99 -11.35 36.38
C ALA A 346 -10.96 -10.21 36.38
N VAL A 347 -10.96 -9.41 37.44
CA VAL A 347 -9.98 -8.35 37.67
C VAL A 347 -9.11 -8.75 38.85
N TYR A 348 -7.82 -8.98 38.61
CA TYR A 348 -6.84 -9.28 39.64
C TYR A 348 -6.15 -7.98 40.06
N ILE A 349 -6.12 -7.70 41.36
CA ILE A 349 -5.50 -6.49 41.93
C ILE A 349 -4.36 -6.91 42.87
N ASP A 350 -3.13 -6.54 42.53
CA ASP A 350 -1.92 -6.78 43.33
C ASP A 350 -1.70 -5.60 44.29
N ILE A 351 -2.23 -5.73 45.51
CA ILE A 351 -1.99 -4.78 46.61
C ILE A 351 -0.70 -5.19 47.31
N LYS A 352 0.27 -4.26 47.41
CA LYS A 352 1.62 -4.53 47.96
C LYS A 352 1.65 -4.81 49.48
N THR A 353 0.50 -4.85 50.13
CA THR A 353 0.30 -5.04 51.57
C THR A 353 -0.93 -5.91 51.76
N ASN A 354 -0.75 -7.16 52.20
CA ASN A 354 -1.83 -8.13 52.47
C ASN A 354 -2.52 -7.87 53.83
N THR A 355 -2.86 -6.63 54.15
CA THR A 355 -3.46 -6.27 55.46
C THR A 355 -4.93 -6.68 55.62
N PHE A 356 -5.59 -7.16 54.56
CA PHE A 356 -7.03 -7.43 54.53
C PHE A 356 -7.41 -8.88 54.19
N ASP A 357 -6.45 -9.82 54.12
CA ASP A 357 -6.75 -11.23 53.89
C ASP A 357 -7.33 -11.88 55.16
N ARG A 358 -8.54 -12.43 55.06
CA ARG A 358 -9.21 -13.13 56.18
C ARG A 358 -8.63 -14.53 56.44
N ASP A 359 -8.05 -15.16 55.42
CA ASP A 359 -7.54 -16.53 55.54
C ASP A 359 -6.04 -16.56 55.94
N SER A 360 -5.45 -15.42 56.33
CA SER A 360 -4.09 -15.33 56.91
C SER A 360 -4.05 -15.56 58.43
N ASP A 361 -5.17 -15.92 59.04
CA ASP A 361 -5.38 -16.00 60.49
C ASP A 361 -4.72 -17.23 61.17
N GLU A 362 -3.93 -18.05 60.46
CA GLU A 362 -3.25 -19.23 61.02
C GLU A 362 -1.81 -18.97 61.54
N ASP A 363 -1.19 -17.84 61.20
CA ASP A 363 0.14 -17.44 61.72
C ASP A 363 0.00 -16.49 62.92
N SER A 364 0.32 -16.98 64.13
CA SER A 364 -0.01 -16.37 65.43
C SER A 364 0.69 -15.06 65.81
N ASP A 365 1.36 -14.40 64.87
CA ASP A 365 2.19 -13.20 65.12
C ASP A 365 1.59 -11.90 64.50
N ASP A 366 0.53 -12.00 63.68
CA ASP A 366 -0.07 -10.84 62.99
C ASP A 366 -1.39 -10.30 63.61
N GLU A 367 -1.96 -10.95 64.64
CA GLU A 367 -3.10 -10.39 65.40
C GLU A 367 -2.75 -9.05 66.07
N GLU A 368 -1.50 -8.87 66.55
CA GLU A 368 -1.05 -7.63 67.21
C GLU A 368 -0.85 -6.43 66.25
N ARG A 369 -0.94 -6.64 64.92
CA ARG A 369 -0.68 -5.59 63.93
C ARG A 369 -1.92 -4.97 63.31
N ARG A 370 -3.09 -5.61 63.41
CA ARG A 370 -4.32 -5.14 62.76
C ARG A 370 -4.86 -3.89 63.46
N GLY A 371 -5.03 -2.82 62.70
CA GLY A 371 -5.61 -1.57 63.19
C GLY A 371 -7.10 -1.73 63.53
N LEU A 372 -7.62 -0.86 64.40
CA LEU A 372 -9.03 -0.88 64.82
C LEU A 372 -9.99 -0.74 63.62
N GLY A 373 -9.60 0.02 62.58
CA GLY A 373 -10.31 0.11 61.31
C GLY A 373 -10.18 -1.13 60.41
N GLU A 374 -9.07 -1.85 60.46
CA GLU A 374 -8.88 -3.10 59.70
C GLU A 374 -9.75 -4.22 60.30
N HIS A 375 -9.79 -4.34 61.63
CA HIS A 375 -10.73 -5.21 62.34
C HIS A 375 -12.20 -4.89 62.00
N LEU A 376 -12.56 -3.60 61.91
CA LEU A 376 -13.92 -3.19 61.53
C LEU A 376 -14.27 -3.63 60.10
N VAL A 377 -13.36 -3.46 59.14
CA VAL A 377 -13.58 -3.85 57.73
C VAL A 377 -13.70 -5.38 57.58
N VAL A 378 -12.82 -6.15 58.22
CA VAL A 378 -12.89 -7.62 58.22
C VAL A 378 -14.18 -8.12 58.89
N GLY A 379 -14.61 -7.47 59.97
CA GLY A 379 -15.89 -7.74 60.63
C GLY A 379 -17.09 -7.48 59.73
N LEU A 380 -17.17 -6.30 59.12
CA LEU A 380 -18.25 -5.91 58.19
C LEU A 380 -18.31 -6.82 56.96
N GLN A 381 -17.18 -7.32 56.47
CA GLN A 381 -17.14 -8.28 55.36
C GLN A 381 -17.73 -9.66 55.73
N GLY A 382 -17.79 -10.00 57.02
CA GLY A 382 -18.41 -11.22 57.54
C GLY A 382 -19.90 -11.09 57.85
N GLU A 383 -20.40 -9.88 58.12
CA GLU A 383 -21.81 -9.65 58.45
C GLU A 383 -22.73 -9.77 57.23
N ARG A 384 -23.80 -10.57 57.37
CA ARG A 384 -24.82 -10.80 56.32
C ARG A 384 -26.17 -10.16 56.64
N LYS A 385 -26.28 -9.40 57.74
CA LYS A 385 -27.49 -8.66 58.09
C LYS A 385 -27.61 -7.44 57.17
N MET A 386 -28.82 -7.11 56.74
CA MET A 386 -29.02 -5.90 55.94
C MET A 386 -28.90 -4.67 56.85
N LEU A 387 -28.12 -3.67 56.45
CA LEU A 387 -27.97 -2.42 57.21
C LEU A 387 -29.35 -1.72 57.28
N GLY A 388 -29.90 -1.58 58.49
CA GLY A 388 -31.26 -1.07 58.72
C GLY A 388 -32.34 -2.15 58.89
N GLU A 389 -31.97 -3.44 58.92
CA GLU A 389 -32.86 -4.52 59.33
C GLU A 389 -33.12 -4.44 60.85
N ALA A 390 -34.22 -3.79 61.23
CA ALA A 390 -34.63 -3.62 62.61
C ALA A 390 -35.12 -4.95 63.23
N ASP A 391 -34.20 -5.65 63.89
CA ASP A 391 -34.43 -6.89 64.68
C ASP A 391 -35.33 -6.65 65.92
N GLN A 392 -35.68 -5.39 66.21
CA GLN A 392 -36.61 -4.99 67.26
C GLN A 392 -37.46 -3.79 66.82
N GLY A 393 -38.78 -3.93 66.90
CA GLY A 393 -39.73 -2.85 66.62
C GLY A 393 -39.61 -1.65 67.55
N VAL A 394 -39.90 -0.46 67.02
CA VAL A 394 -39.84 0.80 67.78
C VAL A 394 -40.93 0.82 68.85
N ARG A 395 -40.55 1.15 70.10
CA ARG A 395 -41.48 1.26 71.23
C ARG A 395 -41.86 2.71 71.48
N LEU A 396 -43.17 3.00 71.47
CA LEU A 396 -43.70 4.36 71.65
C LEU A 396 -43.61 4.88 73.11
N PHE A 397 -43.57 3.98 74.10
CA PHE A 397 -43.49 4.34 75.53
C PHE A 397 -42.61 3.36 76.32
N ARG A 398 -42.03 3.82 77.45
CA ARG A 398 -41.28 2.96 78.39
C ARG A 398 -42.23 1.93 79.03
N GLY A 399 -42.26 0.73 78.47
CA GLY A 399 -43.11 -0.40 78.90
C GLY A 399 -44.13 -0.87 77.87
N GLY A 400 -44.24 -0.21 76.71
CA GLY A 400 -45.09 -0.65 75.61
C GLY A 400 -44.51 -1.83 74.82
N GLU A 401 -45.40 -2.62 74.21
CA GLU A 401 -45.05 -3.67 73.25
C GLU A 401 -44.35 -3.08 72.01
N ALA A 402 -43.47 -3.85 71.37
CA ALA A 402 -42.74 -3.40 70.19
C ALA A 402 -43.60 -3.59 68.94
N LEU A 403 -43.71 -2.55 68.10
CA LEU A 403 -44.42 -2.64 66.82
C LEU A 403 -43.54 -3.36 65.79
N ASP A 404 -43.82 -4.64 65.56
CA ASP A 404 -43.35 -5.35 64.36
C ASP A 404 -44.20 -4.99 63.14
N LYS A 405 -43.62 -5.11 61.94
CA LYS A 405 -44.11 -4.43 60.72
C LYS A 405 -45.50 -4.86 60.23
N ALA A 406 -46.16 -3.93 59.55
CA ALA A 406 -47.40 -4.15 58.80
C ALA A 406 -47.17 -4.94 57.50
N ASP A 407 -48.18 -5.69 57.07
CA ASP A 407 -48.19 -6.48 55.83
C ASP A 407 -48.23 -5.59 54.57
N ASP A 408 -47.25 -5.77 53.67
CA ASP A 408 -47.24 -5.18 52.32
C ASP A 408 -47.59 -6.27 51.28
N ASP A 409 -48.88 -6.38 50.95
CA ASP A 409 -49.37 -7.13 49.79
C ASP A 409 -50.04 -6.18 48.77
N GLU A 410 -49.70 -6.34 47.50
CA GLU A 410 -50.29 -5.76 46.27
C GLU A 410 -50.84 -4.31 46.29
N THR A 411 -50.16 -3.35 45.64
CA THR A 411 -50.82 -2.40 44.70
C THR A 411 -49.87 -1.75 43.67
N GLY A 412 -49.32 -2.55 42.76
CA GLY A 412 -48.65 -2.04 41.55
C GLY A 412 -49.64 -1.39 40.55
N ARG A 413 -50.04 -0.13 40.76
CA ARG A 413 -51.06 0.56 39.95
C ARG A 413 -50.59 0.86 38.51
N LYS A 414 -51.08 0.07 37.55
CA LYS A 414 -51.01 0.39 36.10
C LYS A 414 -52.10 1.40 35.70
N ALA A 415 -51.81 2.70 35.73
CA ALA A 415 -52.36 3.74 34.82
C ALA A 415 -51.92 5.15 35.26
N PRO A 416 -51.43 6.03 34.36
CA PRO A 416 -51.26 7.45 34.67
C PRO A 416 -52.64 8.15 34.74
N ARG A 417 -52.90 8.91 35.80
CA ARG A 417 -54.07 9.80 35.88
C ARG A 417 -53.66 11.25 35.69
N ARG A 418 -54.44 11.97 34.88
CA ARG A 418 -54.32 13.41 34.63
C ARG A 418 -54.46 14.18 35.95
N ALA A 419 -53.61 15.20 36.14
CA ALA A 419 -53.78 16.15 37.23
C ALA A 419 -55.01 17.03 36.99
N ARG A 420 -55.83 17.22 38.04
CA ARG A 420 -56.78 18.34 38.12
C ARG A 420 -56.11 19.44 38.94
N VAL A 421 -56.12 20.66 38.40
CA VAL A 421 -55.68 21.87 39.11
C VAL A 421 -56.70 22.19 40.21
N ALA A 422 -56.20 22.54 41.39
CA ALA A 422 -57.00 23.11 42.47
C ALA A 422 -56.52 24.55 42.71
N VAL A 423 -57.49 25.46 42.87
CA VAL A 423 -57.26 26.89 43.15
C VAL A 423 -56.89 27.06 44.63
N PRO A 424 -55.88 27.87 44.98
CA PRO A 424 -55.68 28.30 46.35
C PRO A 424 -56.56 29.52 46.66
N GLU A 425 -57.21 29.52 47.81
CA GLU A 425 -57.74 30.74 48.41
C GLU A 425 -57.06 30.95 49.76
N GLN A 426 -56.55 32.17 49.90
CA GLN A 426 -56.12 32.86 51.12
C GLN A 426 -57.25 32.89 52.19
N ASP A 427 -57.03 33.23 53.45
CA ASP A 427 -55.89 33.87 54.13
C ASP A 427 -55.96 33.56 55.66
N ASP A 428 -55.14 34.26 56.46
CA ASP A 428 -55.45 34.68 57.85
C ASP A 428 -55.42 33.64 59.01
N ILE A 429 -54.89 33.94 60.22
CA ILE A 429 -54.02 35.05 60.69
C ILE A 429 -53.44 34.73 62.10
N ASP A 430 -52.35 35.42 62.48
CA ASP A 430 -51.90 35.82 63.85
C ASP A 430 -51.07 34.97 64.87
N ILE A 431 -49.81 35.45 65.10
CA ILE A 431 -49.20 36.04 66.35
C ILE A 431 -49.03 35.12 67.63
N PRO A 432 -47.96 35.22 68.49
CA PRO A 432 -46.50 35.34 68.27
C PRO A 432 -45.60 34.70 69.41
N GLU A 433 -44.33 35.14 69.49
CA GLU A 433 -43.45 35.38 70.68
C GLU A 433 -42.72 34.27 71.49
N GLY A 434 -41.47 34.61 71.82
CA GLY A 434 -40.64 34.06 72.91
C GLY A 434 -39.36 33.34 72.43
N PHE A 435 -38.14 33.67 72.89
CA PHE A 435 -37.69 34.75 73.80
C PHE A 435 -36.15 34.97 73.64
N ASP A 436 -35.61 35.99 74.30
CA ASP A 436 -34.25 36.57 74.16
C ASP A 436 -33.03 35.73 74.61
N SER A 437 -31.88 36.23 74.12
CA SER A 437 -30.50 36.26 74.69
C SER A 437 -30.29 35.88 76.17
N ASP A 438 -29.24 35.11 76.49
CA ASP A 438 -27.97 35.67 77.03
C ASP A 438 -26.87 34.63 77.41
N GLU A 439 -25.63 35.13 77.35
CA GLU A 439 -24.43 34.93 78.22
C GLU A 439 -23.84 33.55 78.65
N GLU A 440 -22.51 33.50 78.42
CA GLU A 440 -21.38 33.02 79.27
C GLU A 440 -21.08 31.52 79.61
N ALA A 441 -19.84 31.15 79.24
CA ALA A 441 -18.77 30.49 80.03
C ALA A 441 -18.97 29.08 80.67
N ASP A 442 -18.20 28.07 80.23
CA ASP A 442 -16.87 27.78 80.86
C ASP A 442 -16.10 26.60 80.21
N GLU A 443 -14.83 26.88 79.94
CA GLU A 443 -13.61 26.03 80.02
C GLU A 443 -13.66 24.49 79.85
N VAL A 444 -12.89 23.98 78.88
CA VAL A 444 -11.49 23.56 79.16
C VAL A 444 -10.59 23.60 77.93
N MET A 445 -9.63 24.54 77.96
CA MET A 445 -8.22 24.49 77.53
C MET A 445 -7.87 23.76 76.20
N ASP A 446 -7.42 24.48 75.17
CA ASP A 446 -6.05 25.05 74.96
C ASP A 446 -5.09 24.01 74.31
N GLU A 447 -4.15 24.35 73.42
CA GLU A 447 -3.53 25.62 73.00
C GLU A 447 -3.29 25.51 71.46
N GLU A 448 -3.56 26.54 70.64
CA GLU A 448 -2.60 27.53 70.12
C GLU A 448 -1.54 27.00 69.11
N ASP A 449 -1.17 27.69 68.01
CA ASP A 449 -1.66 28.95 67.40
C ASP A 449 -1.05 29.12 65.97
N VAL A 450 -1.39 30.23 65.31
CA VAL A 450 -0.67 30.95 64.23
C VAL A 450 -1.03 30.62 62.77
N THR A 451 -2.09 31.30 62.30
CA THR A 451 -2.18 32.22 61.13
C THR A 451 -1.33 31.98 59.85
N ASP A 452 -1.72 32.43 58.64
CA ASP A 452 -2.75 33.42 58.27
C ASP A 452 -3.29 33.21 56.83
N ASP A 453 -4.42 33.85 56.57
CA ASP A 453 -5.05 34.27 55.30
C ASP A 453 -4.59 33.70 53.92
N GLU A 454 -5.51 33.03 53.21
CA GLU A 454 -6.02 33.49 51.90
C GLU A 454 -7.23 32.62 51.47
N GLY A 455 -8.29 33.25 50.97
CA GLY A 455 -9.55 32.56 50.60
C GLY A 455 -9.58 32.00 49.18
N GLU A 456 -10.22 30.84 48.99
CA GLU A 456 -10.54 30.29 47.66
C GLU A 456 -12.06 30.10 47.51
N LEU A 457 -12.60 30.62 46.40
CA LEU A 457 -14.02 30.57 46.04
C LEU A 457 -14.35 29.26 45.32
N ASP A 458 -15.40 28.56 45.75
CA ASP A 458 -16.08 27.57 44.91
C ASP A 458 -17.33 28.21 44.27
N MET A 459 -17.23 28.55 42.97
CA MET A 459 -18.35 29.08 42.19
C MET A 459 -19.02 27.95 41.40
N SER A 460 -20.17 27.55 41.91
CA SER A 460 -21.08 26.59 41.30
C SER A 460 -21.73 27.10 40.00
N ALA A 461 -22.28 26.18 39.21
CA ALA A 461 -22.86 26.48 37.90
C ALA A 461 -24.18 27.28 37.98
N PRO A 462 -24.57 28.05 36.93
CA PRO A 462 -25.64 29.04 37.03
C PRO A 462 -27.05 28.44 37.18
N ALA A 463 -27.83 29.00 38.11
CA ALA A 463 -29.20 28.62 38.40
C ALA A 463 -30.22 29.38 37.51
N ASP A 464 -30.32 29.01 36.22
CA ASP A 464 -31.28 29.65 35.29
C ASP A 464 -32.04 28.69 34.34
N PHE A 465 -31.88 27.38 34.54
CA PHE A 465 -32.54 26.36 33.71
C PHE A 465 -34.01 26.14 34.11
N GLU A 466 -34.35 26.31 35.38
CA GLU A 466 -35.63 25.86 35.95
C GLU A 466 -36.75 26.91 35.89
N ALA A 467 -36.41 28.21 35.84
CA ALA A 467 -37.36 29.31 35.69
C ALA A 467 -37.94 29.41 34.26
N ARG A 468 -37.09 29.26 33.23
CA ARG A 468 -37.52 29.36 31.82
C ARG A 468 -38.45 28.25 31.35
N PHE A 469 -38.47 27.10 32.03
CA PHE A 469 -39.36 26.00 31.66
C PHE A 469 -40.81 26.19 32.18
N LYS A 470 -41.00 26.88 33.32
CA LYS A 470 -42.33 27.16 33.89
C LYS A 470 -43.07 28.31 33.20
N ALA A 471 -42.36 29.29 32.65
CA ALA A 471 -42.95 30.51 32.08
C ALA A 471 -43.69 30.33 30.74
N LYS A 472 -43.72 29.13 30.14
CA LYS A 472 -44.27 28.89 28.79
C LYS A 472 -45.59 28.11 28.76
N GLN A 473 -46.18 27.80 29.92
CA GLN A 473 -47.32 26.87 30.00
C GLN A 473 -48.69 27.53 30.24
N ASN A 474 -48.75 28.79 30.68
CA ASN A 474 -50.00 29.53 30.84
C ASN A 474 -49.97 30.83 30.01
N GLY A 475 -51.06 31.11 29.32
CA GLY A 475 -51.30 32.42 28.72
C GLY A 475 -52.80 32.69 28.60
N ASN A 476 -53.25 33.83 29.13
CA ASN A 476 -54.31 34.64 28.54
C ASN A 476 -54.31 36.08 29.10
N ALA A 477 -54.38 37.05 28.18
CA ALA A 477 -54.89 38.44 28.25
C ALA A 477 -54.70 39.35 29.50
N GLY A 478 -54.30 40.60 29.22
CA GLY A 478 -54.33 41.76 30.12
C GLY A 478 -53.15 42.70 29.81
N GLY A 479 -53.43 43.91 29.30
CA GLY A 479 -52.41 44.87 28.84
C GLY A 479 -52.08 45.98 29.85
N GLU A 480 -51.52 47.09 29.33
CA GLU A 480 -50.98 48.27 30.05
C GLU A 480 -49.70 48.00 30.87
N GLU A 481 -48.70 48.88 30.94
CA GLU A 481 -48.18 49.88 29.99
C GLU A 481 -46.70 50.15 30.39
N GLU A 482 -46.02 51.01 29.63
CA GLU A 482 -44.72 51.68 29.85
C GLU A 482 -43.95 51.42 31.19
N ASP A 483 -42.63 51.21 31.18
CA ASP A 483 -41.71 52.29 30.80
C ASP A 483 -40.31 51.83 30.32
N MET A 484 -39.62 52.73 29.63
CA MET A 484 -38.18 52.66 29.33
C MET A 484 -37.37 52.95 30.64
N ALA A 485 -36.04 52.95 30.73
CA ALA A 485 -35.01 53.27 29.75
C ALA A 485 -33.61 52.99 30.34
N PHE A 486 -32.60 52.77 29.48
CA PHE A 486 -31.18 53.11 29.71
C PHE A 486 -30.52 52.43 30.95
N ALA A 487 -29.22 52.46 31.20
CA ALA A 487 -28.00 52.92 30.51
C ALA A 487 -26.88 51.97 31.04
N ASP A 488 -25.67 51.87 30.50
CA ASP A 488 -24.98 52.48 29.36
C ASP A 488 -24.02 51.38 28.82
N SER A 489 -23.36 51.52 27.67
CA SER A 489 -22.09 52.27 27.54
C SER A 489 -21.16 52.14 28.77
N ASP A 490 -19.87 51.98 28.63
CA ASP A 490 -19.00 52.57 27.60
C ASP A 490 -17.75 51.65 27.50
N SER A 491 -17.26 51.33 26.30
CA SER A 491 -16.06 51.97 25.73
C SER A 491 -14.73 51.52 26.41
N ASP A 492 -13.52 51.78 25.92
CA ASP A 492 -13.08 52.56 24.76
C ASP A 492 -11.67 52.12 24.29
N LEU A 493 -11.17 52.78 23.25
CA LEU A 493 -9.76 53.10 22.92
C LEU A 493 -8.96 52.15 22.00
N GLY A 494 -8.99 52.52 20.71
CA GLY A 494 -7.86 52.37 19.78
C GLY A 494 -8.30 52.10 18.33
N SER A 495 -8.76 53.06 17.51
CA SER A 495 -8.23 54.42 17.27
C SER A 495 -6.74 54.34 16.89
N ILE A 496 -6.25 54.74 15.71
CA ILE A 496 -6.68 55.82 14.77
C ILE A 496 -6.16 55.57 13.33
N SER A 497 -6.95 56.00 12.32
CA SER A 497 -6.63 56.92 11.19
C SER A 497 -5.42 56.66 10.24
N SER A 498 -5.40 57.07 8.96
CA SER A 498 -6.27 57.97 8.16
C SER A 498 -6.00 57.87 6.63
N VAL A 499 -7.06 58.02 5.81
CA VAL A 499 -7.25 58.95 4.64
C VAL A 499 -6.31 58.93 3.41
N SER A 500 -6.71 59.39 2.20
CA SER A 500 -8.02 59.51 1.51
C SER A 500 -7.75 59.89 0.04
N ASP A 501 -8.72 59.72 -0.87
CA ASP A 501 -9.42 60.89 -1.44
C ASP A 501 -10.64 60.50 -2.29
N GLN A 502 -11.68 61.31 -2.12
CA GLN A 502 -12.95 61.37 -2.85
C GLN A 502 -13.51 62.77 -2.57
N GLU A 503 -13.72 63.57 -3.61
CA GLU A 503 -14.13 64.99 -3.56
C GLU A 503 -14.80 65.30 -4.92
N LEU A 504 -15.91 66.03 -5.10
CA LEU A 504 -16.82 66.84 -4.26
C LEU A 504 -18.26 66.62 -4.83
N GLU A 505 -19.39 66.63 -4.11
CA GLU A 505 -20.03 67.60 -3.18
C GLU A 505 -20.92 68.67 -3.87
N SER A 506 -22.08 68.95 -3.24
CA SER A 506 -23.00 70.10 -3.42
C SER A 506 -23.99 70.15 -4.61
N GLY A 507 -25.16 70.74 -4.37
CA GLY A 507 -26.18 71.09 -5.39
C GLY A 507 -27.62 71.00 -4.89
N ASP A 508 -28.19 72.13 -4.45
CA ASP A 508 -29.61 72.30 -4.13
C ASP A 508 -30.49 72.57 -5.38
N GLU A 509 -31.80 72.69 -5.16
CA GLU A 509 -32.81 73.44 -5.96
C GLU A 509 -33.37 72.82 -7.28
N ASP A 510 -34.68 72.52 -7.22
CA ASP A 510 -35.77 72.94 -8.12
C ASP A 510 -35.92 72.29 -9.53
N GLU A 511 -37.11 71.73 -9.84
CA GLU A 511 -38.18 72.29 -10.73
C GLU A 511 -37.91 71.94 -12.23
N ASP A 512 -38.82 71.45 -13.10
CA ASP A 512 -40.29 71.46 -13.21
C ASP A 512 -40.83 70.21 -14.00
N GLU A 513 -42.01 69.64 -13.67
CA GLU A 513 -43.34 69.69 -14.38
C GLU A 513 -43.44 68.81 -15.66
N ASP A 514 -44.58 68.22 -16.09
CA ASP A 514 -46.03 68.44 -15.86
C ASP A 514 -46.77 67.12 -15.42
N GLU A 515 -47.65 67.16 -14.41
CA GLU A 515 -49.15 67.18 -14.44
C GLU A 515 -49.90 65.87 -14.81
N ASP A 516 -50.65 65.29 -13.84
CA ASP A 516 -52.14 65.24 -13.84
C ASP A 516 -52.73 64.46 -12.61
N GLU A 517 -53.83 65.01 -12.08
CA GLU A 517 -54.65 64.70 -10.89
C GLU A 517 -55.29 63.27 -10.84
N ASP A 518 -55.69 62.64 -9.72
CA ASP A 518 -56.82 63.02 -8.82
C ASP A 518 -56.96 62.16 -7.52
N GLU A 519 -57.26 62.85 -6.41
CA GLU A 519 -58.09 62.58 -5.18
C GLU A 519 -58.27 61.19 -4.48
N ASP A 520 -57.75 61.09 -3.25
CA ASP A 520 -58.37 60.80 -1.92
C ASP A 520 -59.57 59.81 -1.71
N ASP A 521 -59.48 58.92 -0.69
CA ASP A 521 -60.26 59.01 0.59
C ASP A 521 -59.89 57.89 1.63
N ASP A 522 -59.28 58.31 2.76
CA ASP A 522 -59.45 57.96 4.19
C ASP A 522 -59.75 56.55 4.81
N GLU A 523 -59.41 56.51 6.12
CA GLU A 523 -59.87 55.66 7.27
C GLU A 523 -59.12 54.36 7.72
N ASP A 524 -58.52 54.50 8.92
CA ASP A 524 -58.50 53.60 10.09
C ASP A 524 -57.40 52.52 10.38
N GLU A 525 -56.64 52.90 11.41
CA GLU A 525 -55.71 52.26 12.35
C GLU A 525 -55.95 50.83 12.93
N GLU A 526 -54.89 50.36 13.59
CA GLU A 526 -54.75 49.28 14.60
C GLU A 526 -54.75 47.78 14.18
N GLY A 527 -53.71 47.06 14.63
CA GLY A 527 -53.61 45.61 14.42
C GLY A 527 -52.27 44.94 14.80
N ASN A 528 -51.71 45.24 15.98
CA ASN A 528 -50.45 44.65 16.42
C ASN A 528 -50.55 43.13 16.73
N VAL A 529 -49.42 42.39 16.68
CA VAL A 529 -49.23 40.98 17.11
C VAL A 529 -49.81 39.85 16.20
N ARG A 530 -49.20 39.57 15.04
CA ARG A 530 -49.47 38.34 14.23
C ARG A 530 -48.34 37.31 14.12
N TRP A 531 -47.11 37.60 14.57
CA TRP A 531 -45.95 36.73 14.27
C TRP A 531 -45.94 35.38 15.01
N LYS A 532 -46.68 35.24 16.13
CA LYS A 532 -46.77 33.97 16.90
C LYS A 532 -47.86 33.03 16.40
N GLU A 533 -49.00 33.55 15.93
CA GLU A 533 -50.11 32.71 15.44
C GLU A 533 -49.68 31.90 14.21
N ASN A 534 -48.95 32.55 13.30
CA ASN A 534 -48.34 31.89 12.16
C ASN A 534 -47.02 31.16 12.48
N MET A 535 -46.57 31.00 13.73
CA MET A 535 -45.33 30.24 13.98
C MET A 535 -45.49 28.74 13.69
N LEU A 536 -46.67 28.16 13.96
CA LEU A 536 -46.98 26.76 13.67
C LEU A 536 -47.31 26.55 12.18
N ALA A 537 -47.94 27.54 11.53
CA ALA A 537 -48.15 27.57 10.09
C ALA A 537 -46.82 27.76 9.31
N ASN A 538 -45.94 28.65 9.78
CA ASN A 538 -44.61 28.87 9.20
C ASN A 538 -43.67 27.70 9.47
N ALA A 539 -43.75 27.05 10.64
CA ALA A 539 -43.02 25.80 10.87
C ALA A 539 -43.53 24.68 9.94
N LYS A 540 -44.84 24.60 9.70
CA LYS A 540 -45.42 23.67 8.71
C LYS A 540 -45.07 24.04 7.27
N SER A 541 -44.97 25.31 6.89
CA SER A 541 -44.57 25.71 5.53
C SER A 541 -43.06 25.51 5.31
N LEU A 542 -42.23 25.76 6.33
CA LEU A 542 -40.79 25.44 6.35
C LEU A 542 -40.51 23.92 6.35
N HIS A 543 -41.37 23.10 6.96
CA HIS A 543 -41.22 21.64 6.94
C HIS A 543 -41.91 20.97 5.74
N GLY A 544 -42.97 21.57 5.20
CA GLY A 544 -43.74 21.06 4.07
C GLY A 544 -43.05 21.32 2.73
N LYS A 545 -42.49 22.51 2.53
CA LYS A 545 -41.67 22.82 1.36
C LYS A 545 -40.22 22.42 1.60
N ARG A 546 -39.94 21.11 1.52
CA ARG A 546 -38.56 20.64 1.35
C ARG A 546 -37.99 21.28 0.07
N PRO A 547 -36.83 21.96 0.11
CA PRO A 547 -36.26 22.54 -1.10
C PRO A 547 -35.89 21.39 -2.06
N PRO A 548 -36.37 21.41 -3.32
CA PRO A 548 -36.05 20.38 -4.29
C PRO A 548 -34.55 20.40 -4.63
N PHE A 549 -34.05 19.29 -5.17
CA PHE A 549 -32.66 19.13 -5.62
C PHE A 549 -31.58 19.17 -4.51
N ARG A 550 -31.95 18.99 -3.24
CA ARG A 550 -30.98 18.99 -2.13
C ARG A 550 -30.05 17.76 -2.14
N VAL A 551 -28.75 17.98 -2.29
CA VAL A 551 -27.73 16.92 -2.46
C VAL A 551 -27.62 15.98 -1.25
N SER A 552 -27.72 16.50 -0.02
CA SER A 552 -27.70 15.67 1.20
C SER A 552 -28.82 14.63 1.21
N ASP A 553 -29.99 15.02 0.71
CA ASP A 553 -31.21 14.23 0.84
C ASP A 553 -31.23 13.15 -0.26
N LEU A 554 -30.79 13.49 -1.48
CA LEU A 554 -30.46 12.50 -2.51
C LEU A 554 -29.46 11.46 -2.00
N SER A 555 -28.34 11.91 -1.40
CA SER A 555 -27.31 10.99 -0.90
C SER A 555 -27.80 10.08 0.24
N ARG A 556 -28.90 10.43 0.91
CA ARG A 556 -29.56 9.57 1.90
C ARG A 556 -30.47 8.55 1.23
N MET A 557 -31.30 9.00 0.30
CA MET A 557 -32.31 8.18 -0.39
C MET A 557 -31.69 7.19 -1.39
N MET A 558 -30.58 7.53 -2.05
CA MET A 558 -29.85 6.64 -2.97
C MET A 558 -29.37 5.30 -2.37
N TYR A 559 -29.27 5.20 -1.05
CA TYR A 559 -28.85 3.98 -0.33
C TYR A 559 -29.96 3.39 0.54
N ASP A 560 -31.20 3.85 0.36
CA ASP A 560 -32.36 3.30 1.06
C ASP A 560 -33.01 2.21 0.20
N GLU A 561 -32.77 0.94 0.54
CA GLU A 561 -33.32 -0.22 -0.18
C GLU A 561 -34.86 -0.34 -0.07
N SER A 562 -35.51 0.53 0.72
CA SER A 562 -36.97 0.57 0.83
C SER A 562 -37.68 1.45 -0.20
N ILE A 563 -36.94 2.27 -0.97
CA ILE A 563 -37.48 3.23 -1.94
C ILE A 563 -37.01 2.85 -3.35
N THR A 564 -37.88 2.91 -4.36
CA THR A 564 -37.44 2.64 -5.75
C THR A 564 -36.63 3.81 -6.31
N PRO A 565 -35.71 3.59 -7.27
CA PRO A 565 -34.95 4.70 -7.86
C PRO A 565 -35.80 5.79 -8.54
N LEU A 566 -37.00 5.46 -9.02
CA LEU A 566 -37.93 6.45 -9.57
C LEU A 566 -38.55 7.31 -8.47
N ASP A 567 -39.00 6.69 -7.38
CA ASP A 567 -39.56 7.43 -6.24
C ASP A 567 -38.47 8.29 -5.58
N VAL A 568 -37.22 7.81 -5.51
CA VAL A 568 -36.06 8.63 -5.10
C VAL A 568 -35.88 9.88 -5.99
N VAL A 569 -36.22 9.81 -7.28
CA VAL A 569 -36.16 10.97 -8.18
C VAL A 569 -37.37 11.90 -7.99
N LYS A 570 -38.59 11.37 -7.90
CA LYS A 570 -39.82 12.15 -7.63
C LYS A 570 -39.71 12.92 -6.30
N THR A 571 -39.42 12.19 -5.22
CA THR A 571 -39.18 12.72 -3.86
C THR A 571 -38.09 13.80 -3.82
N TRP A 572 -37.02 13.65 -4.62
CA TRP A 572 -35.91 14.59 -4.68
C TRP A 572 -36.22 15.85 -5.51
N ARG A 573 -37.06 15.71 -6.54
CA ARG A 573 -37.58 16.83 -7.34
C ARG A 573 -38.71 17.60 -6.62
N GLY A 574 -39.31 17.01 -5.59
CA GLY A 574 -40.49 17.56 -4.91
C GLY A 574 -41.78 17.32 -5.69
N GLU A 575 -41.82 16.30 -6.55
CA GLU A 575 -43.01 15.91 -7.33
C GLU A 575 -44.03 15.11 -6.50
N ASP A 576 -43.75 14.82 -5.22
CA ASP A 576 -44.66 14.09 -4.30
C ASP A 576 -45.78 14.96 -3.68
N SER A 577 -45.90 16.23 -4.05
CA SER A 577 -46.95 17.11 -3.50
C SER A 577 -48.22 17.09 -4.33
N ASP A 578 -49.22 16.42 -3.77
CA ASP A 578 -50.68 16.61 -3.93
C ASP A 578 -51.46 15.82 -5.01
N ASP A 579 -50.82 15.14 -5.98
CA ASP A 579 -51.57 14.43 -7.06
C ASP A 579 -52.21 13.06 -6.68
N GLU A 580 -51.91 12.46 -5.51
CA GLU A 580 -52.49 11.15 -5.10
C GLU A 580 -53.63 11.24 -4.06
N VAL A 581 -54.01 12.45 -3.60
CA VAL A 581 -55.01 12.61 -2.51
C VAL A 581 -56.39 13.06 -3.01
N GLU A 582 -56.49 13.71 -4.18
CA GLU A 582 -57.79 14.10 -4.76
C GLU A 582 -58.56 12.93 -5.41
N ASP A 583 -57.87 11.84 -5.80
CA ASP A 583 -58.47 10.69 -6.50
C ASP A 583 -59.15 9.63 -5.59
N GLU A 584 -59.07 9.76 -4.25
CA GLU A 584 -59.75 8.84 -3.30
C GLU A 584 -61.11 9.33 -2.78
N GLU A 585 -61.45 10.63 -2.83
CA GLU A 585 -62.70 11.12 -2.21
C GLU A 585 -63.96 11.04 -3.09
N ASP A 586 -63.86 10.90 -4.43
CA ASP A 586 -65.02 10.94 -5.33
C ASP A 586 -65.56 9.56 -5.77
N ARG A 587 -65.21 8.48 -5.04
CA ARG A 587 -65.79 7.13 -5.24
C ARG A 587 -67.05 6.91 -4.41
N THR A 588 -68.07 7.73 -4.66
CA THR A 588 -69.45 7.39 -4.23
C THR A 588 -70.11 6.46 -5.24
N ALA A 589 -71.05 5.63 -4.77
CA ALA A 589 -71.54 4.47 -5.51
C ALA A 589 -72.46 4.84 -6.70
N ASP A 590 -72.09 4.43 -7.91
CA ASP A 590 -72.90 3.64 -8.85
C ASP A 590 -72.27 3.60 -10.27
N ASP A 591 -71.38 2.61 -10.56
CA ASP A 591 -71.40 1.90 -11.85
C ASP A 591 -70.59 0.57 -11.82
N GLU A 592 -71.22 -0.53 -11.40
CA GLU A 592 -70.65 -1.89 -11.54
C GLU A 592 -70.77 -2.37 -13.00
N GLY A 593 -69.85 -1.91 -13.88
CA GLY A 593 -69.97 -2.09 -15.34
C GLY A 593 -68.72 -2.56 -16.09
N GLU A 594 -67.74 -1.68 -16.31
CA GLU A 594 -66.85 -1.80 -17.48
C GLU A 594 -65.31 -1.80 -17.23
N ASP A 595 -64.83 -1.72 -15.99
CA ASP A 595 -63.36 -1.65 -15.72
C ASP A 595 -62.60 -2.99 -15.83
N PHE A 596 -63.27 -4.11 -16.13
CA PHE A 596 -62.63 -5.44 -16.22
C PHE A 596 -61.75 -5.64 -17.49
N PHE A 597 -61.75 -4.70 -18.45
CA PHE A 597 -61.10 -4.90 -19.75
C PHE A 597 -59.92 -3.97 -20.10
N LYS A 598 -59.55 -3.01 -19.24
CA LYS A 598 -58.28 -2.30 -19.39
C LYS A 598 -57.15 -3.15 -18.79
N LYS A 599 -56.27 -3.66 -19.64
CA LYS A 599 -54.94 -4.09 -19.20
C LYS A 599 -54.20 -2.87 -18.65
N THR A 600 -53.95 -2.83 -17.34
CA THR A 600 -52.96 -1.90 -16.79
C THR A 600 -51.59 -2.28 -17.34
N ASN A 601 -50.78 -1.27 -17.68
CA ASN A 601 -49.47 -1.46 -18.33
C ASN A 601 -48.34 -1.67 -17.30
N ASN A 602 -48.63 -2.15 -16.07
CA ASN A 602 -47.63 -2.37 -15.03
C ASN A 602 -46.40 -3.15 -15.54
N GLU A 603 -46.58 -4.18 -16.38
CA GLU A 603 -45.46 -4.94 -16.97
C GLU A 603 -44.46 -4.09 -17.82
N LYS A 604 -44.86 -2.89 -18.26
CA LYS A 604 -43.99 -1.93 -18.96
C LYS A 604 -43.32 -0.95 -18.00
N GLU A 605 -44.03 -0.50 -16.98
CA GLU A 605 -43.48 0.35 -15.91
C GLU A 605 -42.43 -0.46 -15.12
N ASP A 606 -42.80 -1.65 -14.64
CA ASP A 606 -41.90 -2.64 -14.03
C ASP A 606 -40.65 -2.97 -14.90
N GLN A 607 -40.71 -2.79 -16.23
CA GLN A 607 -39.57 -2.97 -17.13
C GLN A 607 -38.76 -1.70 -17.40
N ALA A 608 -39.35 -0.52 -17.23
CA ALA A 608 -38.65 0.76 -17.28
C ALA A 608 -37.79 0.94 -16.01
N ASP A 609 -38.32 0.56 -14.84
CA ASP A 609 -37.70 0.70 -13.52
C ASP A 609 -36.30 0.09 -13.40
N PHE A 610 -36.04 -1.00 -14.11
CA PHE A 610 -34.74 -1.71 -14.10
C PHE A 610 -33.85 -1.40 -15.31
N ARG A 611 -34.20 -0.42 -16.15
CA ARG A 611 -33.51 -0.17 -17.42
C ARG A 611 -32.39 0.87 -17.29
N ALA A 612 -31.15 0.42 -17.50
CA ALA A 612 -29.95 1.27 -17.37
C ALA A 612 -29.76 2.35 -18.48
N VAL A 613 -30.69 2.45 -19.44
CA VAL A 613 -30.68 3.46 -20.51
C VAL A 613 -32.11 4.01 -20.62
N PRO A 614 -32.34 5.32 -20.35
CA PRO A 614 -33.65 5.91 -20.52
C PRO A 614 -34.04 5.97 -22.00
N GLU A 615 -35.34 5.81 -22.28
CA GLU A 615 -35.91 6.17 -23.58
C GLU A 615 -36.28 7.66 -23.51
N TYR A 616 -35.84 8.43 -24.51
CA TYR A 616 -36.13 9.87 -24.61
C TYR A 616 -37.27 10.10 -25.59
N ASP A 617 -38.22 10.97 -25.24
CA ASP A 617 -39.17 11.51 -26.21
C ASP A 617 -38.49 12.61 -27.03
N TYR A 618 -38.34 12.34 -28.34
CA TYR A 618 -37.72 13.27 -29.26
C TYR A 618 -38.63 14.44 -29.64
N ASP A 619 -39.96 14.28 -29.58
CA ASP A 619 -40.92 15.31 -29.95
C ASP A 619 -41.05 16.35 -28.83
N GLU A 620 -41.01 15.93 -27.56
CA GLU A 620 -40.94 16.84 -26.40
C GLU A 620 -39.60 17.59 -26.34
N LEU A 621 -38.49 16.88 -26.59
CA LEU A 621 -37.19 17.53 -26.71
C LEU A 621 -37.20 18.54 -27.85
N GLU A 622 -37.69 18.19 -29.05
CA GLU A 622 -37.72 19.11 -30.19
C GLU A 622 -38.52 20.38 -29.86
N ARG A 623 -39.65 20.29 -29.15
CA ARG A 623 -40.39 21.47 -28.68
C ARG A 623 -39.54 22.33 -27.74
N LYS A 624 -38.97 21.73 -26.71
CA LYS A 624 -38.13 22.43 -25.72
C LYS A 624 -36.88 23.09 -26.32
N TRP A 625 -36.33 22.52 -27.40
CA TRP A 625 -35.17 23.06 -28.12
C TRP A 625 -35.53 24.04 -29.25
N ARG A 626 -36.83 24.31 -29.49
CA ARG A 626 -37.31 25.40 -30.37
C ARG A 626 -37.55 26.71 -29.61
N ASP A 627 -37.65 26.68 -28.29
CA ASP A 627 -37.83 27.89 -27.48
C ASP A 627 -36.56 28.75 -27.49
N GLU A 628 -36.64 29.93 -28.10
CA GLU A 628 -35.48 30.80 -28.37
C GLU A 628 -34.83 31.31 -27.07
N GLU A 629 -35.62 31.64 -26.04
CA GLU A 629 -35.13 32.02 -24.71
C GLU A 629 -34.26 30.92 -24.07
N LEU A 630 -34.64 29.64 -24.25
CA LEU A 630 -33.87 28.51 -23.73
C LEU A 630 -32.58 28.31 -24.54
N LEU A 631 -32.64 28.55 -25.84
CA LEU A 631 -31.44 28.56 -26.69
C LEU A 631 -30.47 29.67 -26.26
N GLU A 632 -30.94 30.85 -25.86
CA GLU A 632 -30.10 31.95 -25.35
C GLU A 632 -29.44 31.63 -24.00
N LEU A 633 -30.21 31.07 -23.06
CA LEU A 633 -29.66 30.58 -21.79
C LEU A 633 -28.57 29.50 -21.99
N ILE A 634 -28.59 28.82 -23.13
CA ILE A 634 -27.64 27.75 -23.47
C ILE A 634 -26.52 28.27 -24.38
N LYS A 635 -26.75 29.32 -25.20
CA LYS A 635 -25.69 30.11 -25.85
C LYS A 635 -24.68 30.58 -24.81
N LEU A 636 -25.10 31.03 -23.61
CA LEU A 636 -24.21 31.40 -22.49
C LEU A 636 -23.21 30.31 -22.04
N ARG A 637 -23.45 29.03 -22.39
CA ARG A 637 -22.53 27.90 -22.14
C ARG A 637 -21.59 27.61 -23.30
N PHE A 638 -21.87 28.16 -24.48
CA PHE A 638 -20.96 28.19 -25.61
C PHE A 638 -20.06 29.44 -25.52
N ILE A 639 -18.90 29.38 -26.16
CA ILE A 639 -17.92 30.48 -26.19
C ILE A 639 -18.56 31.77 -26.74
N THR A 640 -19.53 31.64 -27.65
CA THR A 640 -20.22 32.75 -28.33
C THR A 640 -21.27 33.47 -27.49
N GLY A 641 -21.93 32.83 -26.50
CA GLY A 641 -23.03 33.50 -25.78
C GLY A 641 -22.59 34.40 -24.63
N LYS A 642 -21.33 34.33 -24.18
CA LYS A 642 -20.76 35.39 -23.32
C LYS A 642 -20.59 36.72 -24.07
N LEU A 643 -20.69 36.72 -25.40
CA LEU A 643 -20.37 37.87 -26.26
C LEU A 643 -21.62 38.73 -26.54
N SER A 644 -22.82 38.16 -26.49
CA SER A 644 -24.08 38.85 -26.80
C SER A 644 -24.71 39.62 -25.63
N GLY A 645 -23.92 39.96 -24.62
CA GLY A 645 -24.37 40.62 -23.38
C GLY A 645 -24.32 42.15 -23.42
N GLY A 646 -24.86 42.79 -24.46
CA GLY A 646 -24.93 44.25 -24.57
C GLY A 646 -25.51 44.74 -25.91
N ALA A 647 -26.57 45.55 -25.85
CA ALA A 647 -27.35 46.08 -27.00
C ALA A 647 -26.50 46.90 -28.02
N SER A 648 -26.90 47.10 -29.29
CA SER A 648 -28.22 46.99 -29.97
C SER A 648 -28.05 46.75 -31.49
N ASP A 649 -29.15 46.42 -32.19
CA ASP A 649 -29.50 46.52 -33.65
C ASP A 649 -28.49 47.22 -34.62
N ASP A 650 -28.38 46.88 -35.92
CA ASP A 650 -29.32 46.16 -36.82
C ASP A 650 -28.61 45.61 -38.10
N GLU A 651 -29.38 44.90 -38.94
CA GLU A 651 -29.20 44.60 -40.39
C GLU A 651 -28.00 43.78 -40.98
N ASP A 652 -28.40 42.71 -41.68
CA ASP A 652 -27.89 42.17 -42.97
C ASP A 652 -26.52 41.46 -43.15
N GLY A 653 -26.61 40.25 -43.74
CA GLY A 653 -25.73 39.82 -44.84
C GLY A 653 -24.88 38.56 -44.64
N ASP A 654 -25.34 37.40 -45.16
CA ASP A 654 -24.45 36.26 -45.48
C ASP A 654 -23.53 36.63 -46.67
N GLU A 655 -22.20 36.50 -46.53
CA GLU A 655 -21.31 36.08 -47.64
C GLU A 655 -19.93 35.61 -47.14
N ASP A 656 -19.34 34.64 -47.85
CA ASP A 656 -18.24 33.74 -47.45
C ASP A 656 -16.89 34.41 -47.04
N ASP A 657 -16.25 33.83 -46.01
CA ASP A 657 -14.79 33.97 -45.77
C ASP A 657 -14.00 33.16 -46.85
N GLU A 658 -13.38 33.85 -47.82
CA GLU A 658 -12.22 33.31 -48.57
C GLU A 658 -10.92 34.04 -48.15
N ASP A 659 -9.88 33.24 -47.86
CA ASP A 659 -8.58 33.73 -47.36
C ASP A 659 -7.84 34.63 -48.37
N GLU A 660 -7.26 35.77 -47.93
CA GLU A 660 -5.94 36.26 -48.41
C GLU A 660 -5.37 37.39 -47.52
N ASP A 661 -4.40 37.06 -46.66
CA ASP A 661 -3.60 38.01 -45.87
C ASP A 661 -2.33 38.44 -46.66
N GLU A 662 -2.43 39.53 -47.43
CA GLU A 662 -1.29 40.25 -48.01
C GLU A 662 -1.22 41.69 -47.48
N GLY A 663 -0.13 42.08 -46.81
CA GLY A 663 0.25 43.49 -46.65
C GLY A 663 1.00 43.85 -45.37
N ASP A 664 2.34 43.82 -45.40
CA ASP A 664 3.19 44.47 -44.37
C ASP A 664 2.83 45.97 -44.24
N GLY A 665 2.61 46.44 -43.01
CA GLY A 665 2.46 47.85 -42.67
C GLY A 665 3.78 48.50 -42.23
N ASP A 666 4.13 49.64 -42.83
CA ASP A 666 5.37 50.35 -42.57
C ASP A 666 5.52 50.85 -41.12
N TYR A 667 6.73 50.75 -40.56
CA TYR A 667 7.07 51.19 -39.21
C TYR A 667 7.86 52.52 -39.22
N GLU A 668 7.36 53.51 -38.49
CA GLU A 668 8.01 54.81 -38.29
C GLU A 668 8.83 54.81 -36.98
N ASP A 669 10.12 55.16 -37.04
CA ASP A 669 11.04 55.13 -35.88
C ASP A 669 11.08 56.49 -35.15
N LEU A 670 10.38 56.52 -34.01
CA LEU A 670 10.09 57.70 -33.17
C LEU A 670 11.30 58.39 -32.51
N GLU A 671 12.54 57.93 -32.74
CA GLU A 671 13.76 58.56 -32.19
C GLU A 671 14.74 59.08 -33.26
N SER A 672 14.39 59.01 -34.56
CA SER A 672 15.24 59.56 -35.64
C SER A 672 14.56 60.38 -36.74
N GLY A 673 13.24 60.24 -36.96
CA GLY A 673 12.44 61.17 -37.77
C GLY A 673 12.78 61.27 -39.27
N GLU A 674 13.59 60.36 -39.82
CA GLU A 674 13.88 60.29 -41.27
C GLU A 674 13.07 59.18 -41.94
N VAL A 675 11.93 59.54 -42.55
CA VAL A 675 11.16 58.64 -43.42
C VAL A 675 11.88 58.52 -44.77
N PHE A 676 12.50 57.37 -45.06
CA PHE A 676 13.25 57.15 -46.30
C PHE A 676 12.34 56.77 -47.49
N ASN A 677 11.52 57.71 -47.94
CA ASN A 677 10.72 57.56 -49.16
C ASN A 677 11.55 57.83 -50.43
N GLY A 678 11.59 56.85 -51.33
CA GLY A 678 12.30 56.95 -52.60
C GLY A 678 11.39 57.33 -53.77
N ILE A 679 11.78 58.37 -54.52
CA ILE A 679 11.27 58.82 -55.85
C ILE A 679 10.02 59.74 -55.73
N LYS A 680 10.15 61.09 -55.73
CA LYS A 680 10.38 62.03 -56.88
C LYS A 680 9.12 62.28 -57.74
N GLU A 681 8.82 63.45 -58.34
CA GLU A 681 9.46 64.78 -58.54
C GLU A 681 8.32 65.84 -58.68
N ASP A 682 8.41 67.16 -58.44
CA ASP A 682 9.25 68.16 -57.72
C ASP A 682 8.45 69.53 -57.79
N GLY A 683 8.48 70.48 -56.81
CA GLY A 683 8.09 71.92 -57.08
C GLY A 683 7.33 72.82 -56.05
N ASP A 684 8.05 73.35 -55.06
CA ASP A 684 8.19 74.77 -54.64
C ASP A 684 7.11 75.69 -53.96
N GLU A 685 7.63 76.47 -52.99
CA GLU A 685 7.28 77.83 -52.45
C GLU A 685 6.25 78.03 -51.30
N ASP A 686 6.74 77.84 -50.06
CA ASP A 686 6.86 78.82 -48.92
C ASP A 686 5.78 79.88 -48.60
N GLU A 687 5.32 79.95 -47.34
CA GLU A 687 5.75 80.95 -46.31
C GLU A 687 5.04 80.72 -44.94
N ASP A 688 5.65 81.17 -43.84
CA ASP A 688 5.20 80.99 -42.44
C ASP A 688 4.13 82.02 -41.97
N GLU A 689 3.17 81.63 -41.10
CA GLU A 689 2.86 82.33 -39.81
C GLU A 689 1.78 81.61 -38.96
N GLU A 690 1.61 82.08 -37.71
CA GLU A 690 0.87 81.49 -36.58
C GLU A 690 -0.68 81.58 -36.69
N GLY A 691 -1.42 80.69 -36.00
CA GLY A 691 -2.88 80.80 -35.82
C GLY A 691 -3.51 79.66 -34.99
N GLU A 692 -4.41 80.01 -34.06
CA GLU A 692 -5.07 79.13 -33.08
C GLU A 692 -6.42 78.53 -33.57
N ASP A 693 -7.04 77.73 -32.67
CA ASP A 693 -8.48 77.39 -32.55
C ASP A 693 -8.95 75.95 -32.93
N GLU A 694 -8.68 75.01 -32.01
CA GLU A 694 -9.64 74.27 -31.13
C GLU A 694 -10.99 73.67 -31.69
N PRO A 695 -11.76 72.83 -30.94
CA PRO A 695 -11.96 71.44 -31.37
C PRO A 695 -13.43 70.95 -31.46
N GLU A 696 -13.63 69.73 -31.97
CA GLU A 696 -14.79 68.86 -31.68
C GLU A 696 -14.37 67.37 -31.88
N ASP A 697 -15.20 66.39 -31.50
CA ASP A 697 -14.97 64.92 -31.57
C ASP A 697 -14.06 64.23 -30.53
N ALA A 698 -14.05 64.71 -29.27
CA ALA A 698 -13.38 63.99 -28.17
C ALA A 698 -14.17 62.76 -27.65
N ALA A 699 -15.49 62.69 -27.86
CA ALA A 699 -16.36 61.68 -27.24
C ALA A 699 -16.28 60.29 -27.93
N ASP A 700 -16.14 60.25 -29.27
CA ASP A 700 -16.11 58.98 -30.00
C ASP A 700 -14.83 58.18 -29.75
N LEU A 701 -13.68 58.85 -29.63
CA LEU A 701 -12.38 58.19 -29.38
C LEU A 701 -12.33 57.48 -28.03
N GLU A 702 -13.07 57.93 -27.02
CA GLU A 702 -13.09 57.30 -25.69
C GLU A 702 -14.04 56.08 -25.68
N ALA A 703 -15.22 56.20 -26.31
CA ALA A 703 -16.11 55.07 -26.56
C ALA A 703 -15.46 53.99 -27.46
N GLU A 704 -14.68 54.40 -28.47
CA GLU A 704 -13.94 53.50 -29.34
C GLU A 704 -12.77 52.82 -28.59
N ARG A 705 -12.06 53.54 -27.72
CA ARG A 705 -11.06 52.93 -26.81
C ARG A 705 -11.67 51.91 -25.87
N GLU A 706 -12.84 52.18 -25.29
CA GLU A 706 -13.56 51.20 -24.47
C GLU A 706 -14.01 49.98 -25.27
N ARG A 707 -14.58 50.17 -26.46
CA ARG A 707 -14.96 49.06 -27.37
C ARG A 707 -13.74 48.23 -27.75
N ASN A 708 -12.61 48.87 -28.04
CA ASN A 708 -11.34 48.19 -28.36
C ASN A 708 -10.69 47.53 -27.13
N ALA A 709 -10.88 48.06 -25.92
CA ALA A 709 -10.46 47.41 -24.68
C ALA A 709 -11.31 46.16 -24.40
N LYS A 710 -12.64 46.27 -24.48
CA LYS A 710 -13.58 45.15 -24.34
C LYS A 710 -13.29 44.05 -25.38
N LYS A 711 -13.10 44.38 -26.67
CA LYS A 711 -12.67 43.44 -27.71
C LYS A 711 -11.32 42.77 -27.41
N LYS A 712 -10.35 43.48 -26.81
CA LYS A 712 -9.06 42.89 -26.41
C LYS A 712 -9.17 41.96 -25.20
N GLU A 713 -10.00 42.29 -24.22
CA GLU A 713 -10.29 41.40 -23.09
C GLU A 713 -11.09 40.17 -23.53
N GLU A 714 -12.04 40.34 -24.44
CA GLU A 714 -12.81 39.28 -25.08
C GLU A 714 -11.92 38.33 -25.90
N LEU A 715 -11.06 38.85 -26.78
CA LEU A 715 -10.06 38.08 -27.52
C LEU A 715 -9.10 37.35 -26.58
N LYS A 716 -8.72 37.97 -25.45
CA LYS A 716 -7.88 37.35 -24.43
C LYS A 716 -8.61 36.21 -23.71
N LEU A 717 -9.88 36.38 -23.34
CA LEU A 717 -10.70 35.33 -22.72
C LEU A 717 -10.97 34.18 -23.71
N ARG A 718 -11.24 34.49 -24.97
CA ARG A 718 -11.35 33.52 -26.05
C ARG A 718 -10.05 32.74 -26.23
N PHE A 719 -8.90 33.41 -26.24
CA PHE A 719 -7.59 32.77 -26.32
C PHE A 719 -7.28 31.91 -25.08
N GLU A 720 -7.66 32.36 -23.87
CA GLU A 720 -7.50 31.59 -22.62
C GLU A 720 -8.45 30.36 -22.54
N GLU A 721 -9.60 30.37 -23.23
CA GLU A 721 -10.56 29.25 -23.28
C GLU A 721 -10.34 28.31 -24.50
N GLU A 722 -9.82 28.80 -25.63
CA GLU A 722 -9.32 27.99 -26.75
C GLU A 722 -7.98 27.30 -26.38
N ASP A 723 -7.05 28.02 -25.75
CA ASP A 723 -5.75 27.50 -25.27
C ASP A 723 -5.81 27.04 -23.79
N ARG A 724 -6.97 26.50 -23.37
CA ARG A 724 -7.27 26.05 -21.98
C ARG A 724 -6.35 24.94 -21.45
N GLU A 725 -5.76 24.15 -22.34
CA GLU A 725 -4.67 23.20 -22.03
C GLU A 725 -3.29 23.68 -22.51
N GLY A 726 -3.22 24.86 -23.13
CA GLY A 726 -2.05 25.39 -23.81
C GLY A 726 -1.14 26.28 -22.97
N PHE A 727 -0.28 27.04 -23.66
CA PHE A 727 1.03 27.44 -23.15
C PHE A 727 1.00 28.63 -22.16
N GLY A 728 -0.17 29.14 -21.77
CA GLY A 728 -0.33 30.32 -20.91
C GLY A 728 0.29 30.23 -19.50
N LYS A 729 0.50 29.02 -18.95
CA LYS A 729 1.16 28.85 -17.63
C LYS A 729 2.68 28.97 -17.63
N VAL A 730 3.29 29.27 -18.78
CA VAL A 730 4.75 29.35 -18.91
C VAL A 730 5.35 30.62 -18.29
N GLN A 731 4.59 31.70 -18.11
CA GLN A 731 5.14 32.97 -17.59
C GLN A 731 5.40 32.95 -16.07
N ASP A 732 4.61 32.19 -15.30
CA ASP A 732 4.66 32.16 -13.83
C ASP A 732 5.43 30.92 -13.27
N GLY A 733 6.61 30.69 -13.85
CA GLY A 733 7.74 29.97 -13.22
C GLY A 733 7.55 28.50 -12.81
N THR A 734 6.41 27.85 -13.07
CA THR A 734 6.03 26.60 -12.37
C THR A 734 5.26 25.59 -13.24
N HIS A 735 5.98 24.80 -14.05
CA HIS A 735 5.49 23.69 -14.91
C HIS A 735 4.47 24.08 -16.02
N ASP A 736 4.44 23.48 -17.21
CA ASP A 736 5.07 22.25 -17.74
C ASP A 736 5.25 22.45 -19.27
N GLY A 737 6.30 21.89 -19.88
CA GLY A 737 6.44 21.80 -21.34
C GLY A 737 6.86 20.39 -21.73
N ILE A 738 5.95 19.62 -22.34
CA ILE A 738 6.02 18.13 -22.35
C ILE A 738 7.22 17.57 -23.14
N ASP A 739 7.80 18.31 -24.08
CA ASP A 739 8.95 17.88 -24.91
C ASP A 739 10.22 18.75 -24.74
N GLY A 740 10.34 19.48 -23.63
CA GLY A 740 11.58 20.17 -23.22
C GLY A 740 12.54 19.25 -22.45
N GLU A 741 13.86 19.53 -22.51
CA GLU A 741 14.91 18.76 -21.81
C GLU A 741 14.77 18.82 -20.26
N PHE A 742 13.93 17.95 -19.68
CA PHE A 742 13.82 17.82 -18.23
C PHE A 742 15.16 17.42 -17.58
N GLY A 743 15.55 18.15 -16.54
CA GLY A 743 16.49 17.64 -15.56
C GLY A 743 15.86 16.47 -14.79
N GLU A 744 16.60 15.37 -14.62
CA GLU A 744 16.12 14.16 -13.92
C GLU A 744 15.63 14.42 -12.48
N ASP A 745 16.05 15.55 -11.88
CA ASP A 745 15.62 15.99 -10.54
C ASP A 745 14.13 16.40 -10.50
N ASP A 746 13.66 17.15 -11.50
CA ASP A 746 12.35 17.81 -11.45
C ASP A 746 11.19 16.82 -11.61
N TRP A 747 11.40 15.74 -12.39
CA TRP A 747 10.39 14.70 -12.59
C TRP A 747 9.97 14.01 -11.28
N TYR A 748 10.90 13.70 -10.39
CA TYR A 748 10.61 12.99 -9.14
C TYR A 748 9.80 13.85 -8.15
N ASP A 749 10.13 15.14 -8.06
CA ASP A 749 9.41 16.05 -7.19
C ASP A 749 8.06 16.50 -7.82
N LEU A 750 7.95 16.62 -9.16
CA LEU A 750 6.67 16.73 -9.87
C LEU A 750 5.74 15.54 -9.60
N GLN A 751 6.24 14.30 -9.69
CA GLN A 751 5.41 13.12 -9.46
C GLN A 751 4.89 13.08 -8.02
N LYS A 752 5.71 13.52 -7.05
CA LYS A 752 5.25 13.70 -5.67
C LYS A 752 4.24 14.83 -5.51
N ALA A 753 4.44 15.98 -6.17
CA ALA A 753 3.51 17.09 -6.12
C ALA A 753 2.14 16.69 -6.69
N LYS A 754 2.11 15.95 -7.81
CA LYS A 754 0.88 15.39 -8.40
C LYS A 754 0.20 14.40 -7.44
N LEU A 755 0.95 13.52 -6.78
CA LEU A 755 0.40 12.60 -5.76
C LEU A 755 -0.10 13.32 -4.49
N GLN A 756 0.60 14.36 -4.03
CA GLN A 756 0.22 15.15 -2.87
C GLN A 756 -1.04 15.97 -3.16
N LYS A 757 -1.11 16.63 -4.33
CA LYS A 757 -2.30 17.35 -4.81
C LYS A 757 -3.53 16.44 -4.83
N GLN A 758 -3.40 15.20 -5.31
CA GLN A 758 -4.50 14.23 -5.25
C GLN A 758 -4.92 13.89 -3.81
N ALA A 759 -3.97 13.72 -2.89
CA ALA A 759 -4.26 13.41 -1.49
C ALA A 759 -4.89 14.58 -0.72
N ASP A 760 -4.61 15.82 -1.15
CA ASP A 760 -5.20 17.04 -0.58
C ASP A 760 -6.59 17.32 -1.19
N ILE A 761 -6.79 17.07 -2.51
CA ILE A 761 -8.13 17.06 -3.15
C ILE A 761 -9.05 16.08 -2.42
N ASN A 762 -8.63 14.81 -2.27
CA ASN A 762 -9.43 13.80 -1.58
C ASN A 762 -9.81 14.23 -0.15
N ARG A 763 -8.94 14.99 0.55
CA ARG A 763 -9.23 15.48 1.90
C ARG A 763 -10.29 16.57 1.88
N ALA A 764 -10.15 17.56 1.00
CA ALA A 764 -11.08 18.67 0.86
C ALA A 764 -12.50 18.18 0.54
N GLU A 765 -12.64 17.25 -0.41
CA GLU A 765 -13.94 16.65 -0.77
C GLU A 765 -14.62 15.99 0.44
N PHE A 766 -13.93 15.07 1.14
CA PHE A 766 -14.52 14.34 2.27
C PHE A 766 -14.75 15.18 3.53
N GLU A 767 -14.06 16.31 3.69
CA GLU A 767 -14.25 17.22 4.83
C GLU A 767 -15.59 17.98 4.79
N THR A 768 -16.21 18.10 3.62
CA THR A 768 -17.56 18.69 3.46
C THR A 768 -18.68 17.80 4.01
N LEU A 769 -18.50 16.47 4.00
CA LEU A 769 -19.53 15.49 4.37
C LEU A 769 -19.67 15.32 5.89
N ASP A 770 -20.88 15.02 6.35
CA ASP A 770 -21.14 14.68 7.76
C ASP A 770 -20.39 13.38 8.18
N PRO A 771 -20.11 13.18 9.48
CA PRO A 771 -19.33 12.02 9.94
C PRO A 771 -19.89 10.65 9.55
N ALA A 772 -21.22 10.49 9.45
CA ALA A 772 -21.84 9.21 9.15
C ALA A 772 -21.80 8.91 7.65
N SER A 773 -22.11 9.88 6.79
CA SER A 773 -21.96 9.71 5.33
C SER A 773 -20.49 9.64 4.91
N ARG A 774 -19.60 10.37 5.58
CA ARG A 774 -18.14 10.25 5.43
C ARG A 774 -17.66 8.84 5.77
N ALA A 775 -18.11 8.26 6.89
CA ALA A 775 -17.78 6.87 7.24
C ALA A 775 -18.36 5.84 6.25
N ARG A 776 -19.50 6.12 5.62
CA ARG A 776 -20.07 5.28 4.55
C ARG A 776 -19.26 5.37 3.24
N ALA A 777 -18.89 6.58 2.80
CA ALA A 777 -18.20 6.82 1.52
C ALA A 777 -16.69 6.53 1.57
N GLU A 778 -15.99 7.03 2.58
CA GLU A 778 -14.52 6.89 2.72
C GLU A 778 -14.12 5.65 3.54
N GLY A 779 -15.02 5.15 4.38
CA GLY A 779 -14.70 4.18 5.43
C GLY A 779 -14.14 4.84 6.70
N TYR A 780 -13.84 4.02 7.71
CA TYR A 780 -13.15 4.47 8.91
C TYR A 780 -11.67 4.74 8.61
N LYS A 781 -11.22 5.97 8.88
CA LYS A 781 -9.85 6.42 8.65
C LYS A 781 -8.83 5.60 9.45
N ALA A 782 -7.64 5.40 8.88
CA ALA A 782 -6.51 4.96 9.69
C ALA A 782 -6.24 5.96 10.83
N GLY A 783 -5.75 5.49 11.97
CA GLY A 783 -5.56 6.34 13.17
C GLY A 783 -6.73 6.29 14.15
N THR A 784 -7.97 6.09 13.69
CA THR A 784 -9.15 5.89 14.53
C THR A 784 -9.01 4.62 15.38
N TYR A 785 -9.38 4.71 16.66
CA TYR A 785 -9.53 3.55 17.54
C TYR A 785 -10.92 2.96 17.29
N ALA A 786 -11.01 1.67 16.94
CA ALA A 786 -12.27 1.06 16.52
C ALA A 786 -12.59 -0.22 17.29
N ARG A 787 -13.89 -0.44 17.53
CA ARG A 787 -14.47 -1.73 17.95
C ARG A 787 -14.92 -2.49 16.70
N ILE A 788 -14.31 -3.64 16.44
CA ILE A 788 -14.62 -4.53 15.32
C ILE A 788 -15.32 -5.77 15.86
N VAL A 789 -16.58 -5.99 15.49
CA VAL A 789 -17.36 -7.18 15.89
C VAL A 789 -17.25 -8.25 14.81
N LEU A 790 -16.72 -9.41 15.18
CA LEU A 790 -16.60 -10.59 14.33
C LEU A 790 -17.63 -11.64 14.77
N GLU A 791 -18.42 -12.11 13.82
CA GLU A 791 -19.36 -13.22 14.00
C GLU A 791 -18.75 -14.54 13.54
N ASN A 792 -19.38 -15.66 13.94
CA ASN A 792 -18.99 -17.03 13.57
C ASN A 792 -17.52 -17.35 13.88
N VAL A 793 -17.04 -16.90 15.05
CA VAL A 793 -15.66 -17.13 15.50
C VAL A 793 -15.56 -18.48 16.23
N PRO A 794 -14.66 -19.40 15.83
CA PRO A 794 -14.57 -20.72 16.46
C PRO A 794 -14.33 -20.66 17.97
N TYR A 795 -15.06 -21.46 18.74
CA TYR A 795 -15.00 -21.46 20.20
C TYR A 795 -13.58 -21.73 20.73
N GLU A 796 -12.77 -22.53 20.02
CA GLU A 796 -11.40 -22.82 20.40
C GLU A 796 -10.53 -21.57 20.50
N PHE A 797 -10.79 -20.57 19.65
CA PHE A 797 -10.06 -19.30 19.69
C PHE A 797 -10.33 -18.54 20.99
N VAL A 798 -11.60 -18.49 21.41
CA VAL A 798 -12.02 -17.78 22.63
C VAL A 798 -11.52 -18.52 23.87
N SER A 799 -11.70 -19.84 23.94
CA SER A 799 -11.27 -20.62 25.10
C SER A 799 -9.75 -20.56 25.31
N LYS A 800 -8.98 -20.74 24.23
CA LYS A 800 -7.50 -20.83 24.28
C LYS A 800 -6.80 -19.50 23.97
N PHE A 801 -7.54 -18.39 23.99
CA PHE A 801 -6.97 -17.06 23.76
C PHE A 801 -5.85 -16.77 24.77
N ASN A 802 -4.66 -16.44 24.26
CA ASN A 802 -3.49 -16.12 25.07
C ASN A 802 -2.89 -14.78 24.62
N PRO A 803 -2.87 -13.74 25.49
CA PRO A 803 -2.46 -12.38 25.14
C PRO A 803 -0.97 -12.24 24.79
N ARG A 804 -0.15 -13.28 24.95
CA ARG A 804 1.24 -13.31 24.44
C ARG A 804 1.30 -13.43 22.91
N PHE A 805 0.23 -13.89 22.25
CA PHE A 805 0.15 -13.98 20.79
C PHE A 805 -0.61 -12.78 20.23
N PRO A 806 -0.07 -12.07 19.22
CA PRO A 806 -0.74 -10.92 18.64
C PRO A 806 -1.94 -11.35 17.78
N VAL A 807 -3.10 -10.75 18.03
CA VAL A 807 -4.26 -10.87 17.14
C VAL A 807 -4.22 -9.72 16.15
N ILE A 808 -4.09 -10.06 14.87
CA ILE A 808 -4.04 -9.11 13.75
C ILE A 808 -5.29 -9.35 12.91
N VAL A 809 -5.94 -8.28 12.49
CA VAL A 809 -7.11 -8.29 11.62
C VAL A 809 -6.68 -7.68 10.30
N GLY A 810 -6.52 -8.47 9.25
CA GLY A 810 -6.09 -8.00 7.92
C GLY A 810 -7.23 -7.99 6.94
N GLY A 811 -7.60 -6.82 6.42
CA GLY A 811 -8.62 -6.68 5.38
C GLY A 811 -8.20 -7.38 4.09
N LEU A 812 -9.14 -8.13 3.51
CA LEU A 812 -8.97 -8.86 2.26
C LEU A 812 -9.55 -8.04 1.10
N SER A 813 -8.83 -7.94 -0.01
CA SER A 813 -9.41 -7.38 -1.24
C SER A 813 -10.35 -8.40 -1.92
N PRO A 814 -11.31 -7.97 -2.76
CA PRO A 814 -12.19 -8.89 -3.50
C PRO A 814 -11.47 -9.88 -4.42
N THR A 815 -10.22 -9.59 -4.80
CA THR A 815 -9.38 -10.56 -5.53
C THR A 815 -8.82 -11.64 -4.60
N GLU A 816 -8.53 -11.31 -3.34
CA GLU A 816 -7.96 -12.24 -2.36
C GLU A 816 -8.95 -13.24 -1.79
N ASP A 817 -10.25 -13.00 -1.90
CA ASP A 817 -11.25 -14.00 -1.55
C ASP A 817 -11.37 -15.14 -2.58
N ARG A 818 -10.98 -14.87 -3.84
CA ARG A 818 -11.05 -15.85 -4.92
C ARG A 818 -9.89 -16.84 -4.88
N PHE A 819 -10.17 -18.09 -5.27
CA PHE A 819 -9.19 -19.17 -5.39
C PHE A 819 -8.88 -19.50 -6.85
N GLY A 820 -7.63 -19.89 -7.13
CA GLY A 820 -7.21 -20.36 -8.45
C GLY A 820 -5.78 -20.91 -8.43
N TYR A 821 -5.13 -20.94 -9.60
CA TYR A 821 -3.72 -21.30 -9.70
C TYR A 821 -2.83 -20.06 -9.69
N VAL A 822 -1.99 -19.93 -8.67
CA VAL A 822 -1.03 -18.84 -8.59
C VAL A 822 0.28 -19.29 -9.23
N GLN A 823 0.75 -18.58 -10.27
CA GLN A 823 2.09 -18.75 -10.79
C GLN A 823 3.06 -17.83 -10.04
N ILE A 824 4.06 -18.44 -9.43
CA ILE A 824 5.05 -17.78 -8.59
C ILE A 824 6.47 -17.99 -9.12
N ARG A 825 7.35 -17.02 -8.88
CA ARG A 825 8.78 -17.14 -9.15
C ARG A 825 9.52 -17.43 -7.84
N ILE A 826 9.81 -18.71 -7.60
CA ILE A 826 10.35 -19.22 -6.33
C ILE A 826 11.84 -19.61 -6.45
N LYS A 827 12.57 -19.45 -5.35
CA LYS A 827 13.95 -19.93 -5.19
C LYS A 827 14.14 -20.51 -3.79
N ARG A 828 14.84 -21.65 -3.70
CA ARG A 828 15.29 -22.22 -2.42
C ARG A 828 16.14 -21.19 -1.68
N HIS A 829 15.88 -21.02 -0.37
CA HIS A 829 16.66 -20.12 0.45
C HIS A 829 18.14 -20.54 0.51
N ARG A 830 19.05 -19.56 0.61
CA ARG A 830 20.51 -19.78 0.53
C ARG A 830 21.05 -20.66 1.65
N TRP A 831 20.44 -20.62 2.84
CA TRP A 831 20.85 -21.40 4.02
C TRP A 831 20.01 -22.66 4.25
N HIS A 832 18.93 -22.86 3.49
CA HIS A 832 18.12 -24.07 3.62
C HIS A 832 18.83 -25.29 3.00
N LYS A 833 19.15 -26.29 3.83
CA LYS A 833 20.02 -27.42 3.46
C LYS A 833 19.46 -28.33 2.35
N LYS A 834 18.15 -28.60 2.36
CA LYS A 834 17.51 -29.57 1.44
C LYS A 834 17.00 -28.87 0.17
N ILE A 835 16.97 -29.58 -0.96
CA ILE A 835 16.23 -29.12 -2.16
C ILE A 835 14.74 -29.46 -2.01
N LEU A 836 13.87 -28.63 -2.59
CA LEU A 836 12.43 -28.83 -2.51
C LEU A 836 11.96 -29.67 -3.70
N LYS A 837 11.00 -30.57 -3.44
CA LYS A 837 10.48 -31.55 -4.40
C LYS A 837 9.07 -31.16 -4.86
N SER A 838 8.75 -31.33 -6.13
CA SER A 838 7.39 -31.05 -6.63
C SER A 838 6.39 -32.06 -6.08
N ASN A 839 5.20 -31.57 -5.73
CA ASN A 839 4.15 -32.30 -5.01
C ASN A 839 4.56 -32.76 -3.59
N ASP A 840 5.58 -32.16 -2.98
CA ASP A 840 5.72 -32.20 -1.52
C ASP A 840 5.01 -30.97 -0.94
N PRO A 841 4.34 -31.09 0.22
CA PRO A 841 3.64 -29.98 0.83
C PRO A 841 4.62 -28.91 1.31
N LEU A 842 4.24 -27.65 1.12
CA LEU A 842 5.02 -26.48 1.51
C LEU A 842 4.07 -25.44 2.11
N ILE A 843 4.44 -24.86 3.24
CA ILE A 843 3.67 -23.80 3.89
C ILE A 843 4.09 -22.47 3.29
N PHE A 844 3.14 -21.73 2.75
CA PHE A 844 3.30 -20.37 2.23
C PHE A 844 2.77 -19.38 3.26
N SER A 845 3.53 -18.29 3.46
CA SER A 845 2.98 -17.04 3.98
C SER A 845 2.93 -16.05 2.83
N LEU A 846 1.73 -15.82 2.30
CA LEU A 846 1.46 -14.96 1.15
C LEU A 846 0.30 -14.03 1.53
N GLY A 847 0.54 -12.72 1.45
CA GLY A 847 -0.37 -11.71 2.02
C GLY A 847 -0.59 -11.94 3.52
N TRP A 848 -1.82 -11.74 3.99
CA TRP A 848 -2.21 -12.05 5.37
C TRP A 848 -2.14 -13.55 5.67
N ARG A 849 -2.56 -14.39 4.70
CA ARG A 849 -2.79 -15.81 4.93
C ARG A 849 -1.51 -16.63 5.08
N ARG A 850 -1.62 -17.67 5.91
CA ARG A 850 -0.66 -18.77 6.03
C ARG A 850 -1.38 -20.06 5.67
N PHE A 851 -0.87 -20.81 4.70
CA PHE A 851 -1.52 -22.03 4.24
C PHE A 851 -0.50 -23.02 3.65
N GLN A 852 -0.80 -24.29 3.75
CA GLN A 852 -0.05 -25.36 3.12
C GLN A 852 -0.69 -25.78 1.80
N THR A 853 0.14 -25.94 0.77
CA THR A 853 -0.27 -26.40 -0.56
C THR A 853 0.84 -27.26 -1.19
N MET A 854 0.57 -27.88 -2.34
CA MET A 854 1.50 -28.73 -3.07
C MET A 854 1.96 -28.06 -4.39
N PRO A 855 3.08 -27.31 -4.39
CA PRO A 855 3.58 -26.66 -5.60
C PRO A 855 4.18 -27.65 -6.61
N ILE A 856 3.87 -27.43 -7.89
CA ILE A 856 4.60 -28.00 -9.03
C ILE A 856 5.67 -27.00 -9.47
N TYR A 857 6.94 -27.40 -9.44
CA TYR A 857 8.03 -26.60 -9.97
C TYR A 857 8.11 -26.76 -11.49
N SER A 858 8.37 -25.68 -12.21
CA SER A 858 8.52 -25.67 -13.66
C SER A 858 9.59 -24.68 -14.13
N THR A 859 9.98 -24.77 -15.40
CA THR A 859 10.92 -23.87 -16.04
C THR A 859 10.52 -23.65 -17.49
N SER A 860 10.62 -22.41 -17.98
CA SER A 860 10.34 -22.09 -19.38
C SER A 860 11.45 -22.62 -20.29
N ASP A 861 11.17 -23.65 -21.09
CA ASP A 861 12.13 -24.24 -22.03
C ASP A 861 12.32 -23.27 -23.21
N SER A 862 13.36 -22.42 -23.13
CA SER A 862 13.63 -21.30 -24.06
C SER A 862 12.42 -20.39 -24.31
N ARG A 863 11.64 -20.08 -23.26
CA ARG A 863 10.37 -19.30 -23.32
C ARG A 863 9.25 -19.93 -24.18
N THR A 864 9.36 -21.19 -24.60
CA THR A 864 8.33 -21.84 -25.46
C THR A 864 7.25 -22.63 -24.73
N ARG A 865 7.54 -23.13 -23.52
CA ARG A 865 6.62 -23.98 -22.73
C ARG A 865 7.09 -24.10 -21.29
N ASN A 866 6.15 -24.23 -20.35
CA ASN A 866 6.45 -24.46 -18.94
C ASN A 866 6.69 -25.94 -18.66
N ARG A 867 7.96 -26.36 -18.66
CA ARG A 867 8.35 -27.75 -18.42
C ARG A 867 8.42 -28.05 -16.92
N MET A 868 7.67 -29.05 -16.47
CA MET A 868 7.74 -29.58 -15.10
C MET A 868 9.18 -29.98 -14.71
N LEU A 869 9.64 -29.51 -13.56
CA LEU A 869 10.82 -29.98 -12.85
C LEU A 869 10.41 -30.99 -11.77
N LYS A 870 11.36 -31.84 -11.34
CA LYS A 870 11.14 -32.74 -10.18
C LYS A 870 11.51 -32.08 -8.85
N TYR A 871 12.44 -31.14 -8.90
CA TYR A 871 13.02 -30.44 -7.77
C TYR A 871 13.28 -28.98 -8.15
N THR A 872 13.33 -28.08 -7.16
CA THR A 872 13.88 -26.73 -7.34
C THR A 872 15.37 -26.80 -7.70
N PRO A 873 15.86 -26.00 -8.66
CA PRO A 873 17.30 -25.79 -8.84
C PRO A 873 17.94 -25.21 -7.57
N GLU A 874 19.18 -25.59 -7.28
CA GLU A 874 19.82 -25.27 -5.99
C GLU A 874 20.04 -23.76 -5.73
N HIS A 875 20.30 -22.99 -6.80
CA HIS A 875 20.69 -21.57 -6.72
C HIS A 875 19.97 -20.67 -7.74
N MET A 876 19.11 -21.21 -8.59
CA MET A 876 18.37 -20.49 -9.63
C MET A 876 16.91 -20.29 -9.23
N HIS A 877 16.27 -19.25 -9.75
CA HIS A 877 14.81 -19.13 -9.67
C HIS A 877 14.16 -20.10 -10.65
N CYS A 878 13.06 -20.71 -10.23
CA CYS A 878 12.17 -21.48 -11.08
C CYS A 878 10.75 -20.95 -10.93
N PHE A 879 9.87 -21.31 -11.86
CA PHE A 879 8.45 -21.08 -11.64
C PHE A 879 7.91 -22.18 -10.73
N ALA A 880 6.92 -21.84 -9.90
CA ALA A 880 6.04 -22.81 -9.28
C ALA A 880 4.60 -22.44 -9.58
N THR A 881 3.74 -23.45 -9.57
CA THR A 881 2.29 -23.27 -9.64
C THR A 881 1.65 -24.13 -8.57
N PHE A 882 0.77 -23.52 -7.79
CA PHE A 882 0.00 -24.17 -6.73
C PHE A 882 -1.44 -23.67 -6.76
N TYR A 883 -2.34 -24.36 -6.06
CA TYR A 883 -3.73 -23.93 -5.87
C TYR A 883 -3.90 -23.20 -4.54
N GLY A 884 -4.51 -22.02 -4.56
CA GLY A 884 -4.69 -21.20 -3.36
C GLY A 884 -5.39 -19.86 -3.65
N PRO A 885 -5.46 -18.96 -2.65
CA PRO A 885 -6.03 -17.63 -2.81
C PRO A 885 -5.22 -16.80 -3.81
N LEU A 886 -5.91 -16.03 -4.65
CA LEU A 886 -5.29 -15.17 -5.65
C LEU A 886 -4.80 -13.88 -4.99
N VAL A 887 -3.53 -13.52 -5.18
CA VAL A 887 -2.93 -12.31 -4.59
C VAL A 887 -2.33 -11.46 -5.70
N ALA A 888 -2.34 -10.15 -5.52
CA ALA A 888 -1.81 -9.19 -6.50
C ALA A 888 -0.38 -9.57 -6.97
N PRO A 889 -0.09 -9.52 -8.29
CA PRO A 889 1.25 -9.78 -8.81
C PRO A 889 2.35 -8.91 -8.17
N ASN A 890 3.59 -9.40 -8.23
CA ASN A 890 4.77 -8.84 -7.56
C ASN A 890 4.75 -8.85 -6.02
N THR A 891 3.69 -9.36 -5.36
CA THR A 891 3.68 -9.56 -3.91
C THR A 891 4.75 -10.59 -3.48
N GLY A 892 5.54 -10.25 -2.46
CA GLY A 892 6.58 -11.12 -1.89
C GLY A 892 6.01 -12.18 -0.96
N PHE A 893 6.66 -13.34 -0.90
CA PHE A 893 6.30 -14.41 0.03
C PHE A 893 7.52 -15.17 0.56
N CYS A 894 7.34 -15.78 1.73
CA CYS A 894 8.25 -16.78 2.29
C CYS A 894 7.57 -18.14 2.40
N CYS A 895 8.37 -19.20 2.36
CA CYS A 895 7.91 -20.58 2.51
C CYS A 895 8.67 -21.31 3.61
N VAL A 896 7.97 -22.18 4.32
CA VAL A 896 8.48 -22.98 5.44
C VAL A 896 8.05 -24.44 5.24
N ASN A 897 8.91 -25.40 5.56
CA ASN A 897 8.52 -26.83 5.49
C ASN A 897 7.71 -27.28 6.71
N SER A 898 8.10 -26.82 7.91
CA SER A 898 7.45 -27.08 9.20
C SER A 898 7.81 -25.97 10.18
N PHE A 899 6.88 -25.60 11.07
CA PHE A 899 7.08 -24.59 12.10
C PHE A 899 7.80 -25.09 13.36
N SER A 900 7.90 -26.41 13.57
CA SER A 900 8.43 -27.00 14.80
C SER A 900 9.82 -26.47 15.19
N ASN A 901 9.99 -26.17 16.47
CA ASN A 901 11.24 -25.68 17.06
C ASN A 901 12.29 -26.78 17.21
N LYS A 902 11.91 -28.07 17.13
CA LYS A 902 12.85 -29.21 17.22
C LYS A 902 13.79 -29.33 16.02
N ASN A 903 13.58 -28.56 14.95
CA ASN A 903 14.42 -28.60 13.75
C ASN A 903 15.73 -27.80 13.98
N PRO A 904 16.92 -28.43 14.01
CA PRO A 904 18.20 -27.74 14.24
C PRO A 904 18.72 -26.96 13.02
N GLY A 905 17.99 -26.98 11.89
CA GLY A 905 18.36 -26.29 10.66
C GLY A 905 17.38 -25.19 10.27
N PHE A 906 17.89 -24.17 9.57
CA PHE A 906 17.15 -23.01 9.09
C PHE A 906 15.81 -23.39 8.42
N ARG A 907 14.70 -22.96 9.03
CA ARG A 907 13.32 -23.41 8.75
C ARG A 907 12.73 -22.79 7.49
N ILE A 908 13.05 -21.54 7.18
CA ILE A 908 12.60 -20.87 5.95
C ILE A 908 13.26 -21.57 4.75
N ALA A 909 12.43 -22.24 3.96
CA ALA A 909 12.82 -23.18 2.92
C ALA A 909 13.02 -22.50 1.55
N ALA A 910 12.17 -21.51 1.24
CA ALA A 910 12.21 -20.76 -0.01
C ALA A 910 11.68 -19.34 0.17
N THR A 911 12.01 -18.48 -0.79
CA THR A 911 11.46 -17.14 -0.94
C THR A 911 11.11 -16.90 -2.41
N GLY A 912 10.20 -15.97 -2.67
CA GLY A 912 9.78 -15.67 -4.04
C GLY A 912 8.84 -14.47 -4.13
N VAL A 913 8.33 -14.25 -5.34
CA VAL A 913 7.31 -13.25 -5.66
C VAL A 913 6.22 -13.87 -6.53
N VAL A 914 4.98 -13.39 -6.40
CA VAL A 914 3.88 -13.73 -7.31
C VAL A 914 4.15 -13.13 -8.69
N GLN A 915 3.82 -13.87 -9.75
CA GLN A 915 4.02 -13.45 -11.14
C GLN A 915 2.71 -13.31 -11.90
N SER A 916 1.83 -14.33 -11.86
CA SER A 916 0.47 -14.26 -12.42
C SER A 916 -0.51 -15.06 -11.57
N VAL A 917 -1.79 -14.80 -11.79
CA VAL A 917 -2.93 -15.46 -11.17
C VAL A 917 -3.86 -15.91 -12.30
N ASP A 918 -4.12 -17.21 -12.40
CA ASP A 918 -4.82 -17.81 -13.53
C ASP A 918 -5.74 -18.94 -13.03
N GLU A 919 -6.91 -19.16 -13.65
CA GLU A 919 -7.76 -20.31 -13.28
C GLU A 919 -7.23 -21.63 -13.87
N HIS A 920 -6.48 -21.57 -14.97
CA HIS A 920 -5.97 -22.73 -15.71
C HIS A 920 -4.49 -22.52 -16.06
N THR A 921 -3.67 -23.58 -15.96
CA THR A 921 -2.23 -23.47 -16.23
C THR A 921 -1.70 -24.63 -17.08
N GLU A 922 -0.96 -24.29 -18.14
CA GLU A 922 -0.33 -25.27 -19.03
C GLU A 922 1.08 -25.66 -18.55
N ILE A 923 1.17 -26.71 -17.74
CA ILE A 923 2.45 -27.30 -17.33
C ILE A 923 2.63 -28.64 -18.05
N VAL A 924 3.78 -28.82 -18.73
CA VAL A 924 4.07 -30.04 -19.47
C VAL A 924 5.24 -30.83 -18.88
N LYS A 925 5.05 -32.14 -18.69
CA LYS A 925 6.12 -33.08 -18.36
C LYS A 925 6.64 -33.74 -19.63
N LYS A 926 7.96 -33.79 -19.77
CA LYS A 926 8.63 -34.47 -20.87
C LYS A 926 8.48 -35.98 -20.72
N LEU A 927 7.77 -36.61 -21.64
CA LEU A 927 7.69 -38.07 -21.77
C LEU A 927 8.64 -38.51 -22.89
N LYS A 928 9.35 -39.63 -22.70
CA LYS A 928 10.10 -40.28 -23.76
C LYS A 928 9.53 -41.67 -23.98
N LEU A 929 9.04 -41.95 -25.17
CA LEU A 929 8.78 -43.31 -25.61
C LEU A 929 10.09 -43.84 -26.17
N THR A 930 10.56 -44.98 -25.69
CA THR A 930 11.85 -45.60 -26.07
C THR A 930 11.59 -46.89 -26.81
N GLY A 931 12.35 -47.16 -27.87
CA GLY A 931 12.30 -48.41 -28.61
C GLY A 931 13.66 -48.81 -29.16
N HIS A 932 13.76 -50.08 -29.53
CA HIS A 932 15.00 -50.70 -29.95
C HIS A 932 14.94 -51.12 -31.42
N PRO A 933 16.01 -50.91 -32.22
CA PRO A 933 16.05 -51.41 -33.57
C PRO A 933 16.13 -52.94 -33.56
N TYR A 934 15.25 -53.58 -34.32
CA TYR A 934 15.24 -55.03 -34.54
C TYR A 934 15.86 -55.40 -35.90
N LYS A 935 15.68 -54.57 -36.93
CA LYS A 935 16.25 -54.79 -38.27
C LYS A 935 16.69 -53.47 -38.87
N ILE A 936 17.95 -53.39 -39.33
CA ILE A 936 18.57 -52.14 -39.81
C ILE A 936 19.07 -52.35 -41.25
N PHE A 937 18.73 -51.41 -42.12
CA PHE A 937 19.16 -51.38 -43.52
C PHE A 937 20.28 -50.34 -43.71
N LYS A 938 20.17 -49.46 -44.72
CA LYS A 938 21.04 -48.27 -44.86
C LYS A 938 20.46 -47.13 -44.02
N ASN A 939 19.39 -46.49 -44.49
CA ASN A 939 18.73 -45.38 -43.80
C ASN A 939 17.41 -45.79 -43.13
N THR A 940 16.84 -46.94 -43.47
CA THR A 940 15.61 -47.46 -42.83
C THR A 940 15.94 -48.44 -41.71
N ALA A 941 15.10 -48.45 -40.67
CA ALA A 941 15.12 -49.48 -39.64
C ALA A 941 13.70 -49.85 -39.20
N PHE A 942 13.54 -51.07 -38.72
CA PHE A 942 12.34 -51.52 -38.00
C PHE A 942 12.61 -51.45 -36.50
N ILE A 943 11.74 -50.75 -35.79
CA ILE A 943 11.86 -50.48 -34.35
C ILE A 943 10.75 -51.24 -33.63
N LYS A 944 11.11 -51.84 -32.49
CA LYS A 944 10.23 -52.57 -31.59
C LYS A 944 10.22 -51.95 -30.18
N ASP A 945 9.33 -52.45 -29.33
CA ASP A 945 9.22 -52.13 -27.90
C ASP A 945 8.92 -50.65 -27.55
N MET A 946 8.49 -49.82 -28.53
CA MET A 946 8.09 -48.42 -28.31
C MET A 946 6.57 -48.25 -28.18
N PHE A 947 5.81 -49.11 -28.87
CA PHE A 947 4.35 -49.12 -28.97
C PHE A 947 3.87 -50.57 -28.83
N THR A 948 2.62 -50.74 -28.43
CA THR A 948 1.98 -52.05 -28.26
C THR A 948 1.17 -52.45 -29.50
N SER A 949 0.57 -51.50 -30.21
CA SER A 949 -0.39 -51.75 -31.29
C SER A 949 -0.12 -50.94 -32.55
N ALA A 950 -0.64 -51.41 -33.69
CA ALA A 950 -0.59 -50.68 -34.94
C ALA A 950 -1.40 -49.36 -34.90
N LEU A 951 -2.45 -49.29 -34.07
CA LEU A 951 -3.28 -48.09 -33.88
C LEU A 951 -2.50 -46.97 -33.17
N GLU A 952 -1.72 -47.30 -32.14
CA GLU A 952 -0.80 -46.34 -31.52
C GLU A 952 0.20 -45.80 -32.55
N ILE A 953 0.78 -46.67 -33.37
CA ILE A 953 1.75 -46.26 -34.41
C ILE A 953 1.09 -45.33 -35.44
N ALA A 954 -0.15 -45.62 -35.87
CA ALA A 954 -0.88 -44.77 -36.81
C ALA A 954 -1.09 -43.35 -36.23
N LYS A 955 -1.40 -43.24 -34.93
CA LYS A 955 -1.50 -41.94 -34.23
C LYS A 955 -0.18 -41.17 -34.17
N PHE A 956 0.96 -41.87 -34.22
CA PHE A 956 2.31 -41.28 -34.25
C PHE A 956 2.98 -41.39 -35.63
N GLU A 957 2.24 -41.65 -36.71
CA GLU A 957 2.80 -41.67 -38.06
C GLU A 957 3.29 -40.27 -38.46
N GLY A 958 4.44 -40.20 -39.14
CA GLY A 958 5.10 -38.93 -39.43
C GLY A 958 5.83 -38.27 -38.25
N ALA A 959 5.72 -38.79 -37.02
CA ALA A 959 6.38 -38.18 -35.86
C ALA A 959 7.92 -38.24 -35.93
N SER A 960 8.57 -37.18 -35.44
CA SER A 960 10.02 -37.09 -35.38
C SER A 960 10.59 -37.91 -34.22
N ILE A 961 11.54 -38.79 -34.52
CA ILE A 961 12.30 -39.59 -33.54
C ILE A 961 13.80 -39.28 -33.61
N LYS A 962 14.53 -39.62 -32.55
CA LYS A 962 15.98 -39.42 -32.48
C LYS A 962 16.65 -40.59 -31.76
N THR A 963 17.84 -41.00 -32.20
CA THR A 963 18.64 -41.99 -31.45
C THR A 963 19.49 -41.33 -30.38
N VAL A 964 19.95 -42.10 -29.38
CA VAL A 964 20.94 -41.64 -28.39
C VAL A 964 22.24 -41.17 -29.06
N SER A 965 22.64 -41.79 -30.17
CA SER A 965 23.79 -41.36 -30.99
C SER A 965 23.57 -40.04 -31.75
N GLY A 966 22.37 -39.45 -31.71
CA GLY A 966 22.09 -38.12 -32.22
C GLY A 966 21.45 -38.07 -33.61
N ILE A 967 21.30 -39.22 -34.29
CA ILE A 967 20.73 -39.34 -35.63
C ILE A 967 19.22 -39.05 -35.56
N ARG A 968 18.71 -38.13 -36.40
CA ARG A 968 17.27 -37.84 -36.50
C ARG A 968 16.60 -38.84 -37.44
N GLY A 969 15.31 -39.05 -37.23
CA GLY A 969 14.48 -39.87 -38.10
C GLY A 969 12.99 -39.57 -37.96
N GLN A 970 12.19 -40.31 -38.73
CA GLN A 970 10.75 -40.16 -38.80
C GLN A 970 10.07 -41.54 -38.78
N ILE A 971 8.97 -41.66 -38.03
CA ILE A 971 8.06 -42.81 -38.13
C ILE A 971 7.37 -42.77 -39.49
N LYS A 972 7.41 -43.87 -40.26
CA LYS A 972 6.86 -43.92 -41.62
C LYS A 972 5.61 -44.77 -41.80
N ARG A 973 5.48 -45.91 -41.10
CA ARG A 973 4.29 -46.78 -41.11
C ARG A 973 4.42 -47.89 -40.07
N ALA A 974 3.30 -48.35 -39.51
CA ALA A 974 3.25 -49.62 -38.79
C ALA A 974 3.68 -50.81 -39.68
N LEU A 975 4.27 -51.84 -39.06
CA LEU A 975 4.36 -53.17 -39.67
C LEU A 975 3.07 -53.93 -39.38
N SER A 976 2.70 -54.85 -40.28
CA SER A 976 1.53 -55.72 -40.10
C SER A 976 1.81 -56.93 -39.20
N LYS A 977 3.06 -57.40 -39.14
CA LYS A 977 3.57 -58.40 -38.17
C LYS A 977 5.06 -58.15 -37.91
N PRO A 978 5.56 -58.29 -36.68
CA PRO A 978 4.79 -58.39 -35.42
C PRO A 978 4.17 -57.03 -35.03
N ASP A 979 3.14 -57.07 -34.19
CA ASP A 979 2.45 -55.88 -33.68
C ASP A 979 3.36 -54.99 -32.83
N GLY A 980 3.01 -53.70 -32.72
CA GLY A 980 3.80 -52.69 -32.01
C GLY A 980 5.13 -52.30 -32.69
N CYS A 981 5.50 -52.99 -33.78
CA CYS A 981 6.69 -52.65 -34.58
C CYS A 981 6.36 -51.69 -35.73
N PHE A 982 7.29 -50.80 -36.04
CA PHE A 982 7.12 -49.81 -37.11
C PHE A 982 8.39 -49.58 -37.93
N ARG A 983 8.20 -49.12 -39.17
CA ARG A 983 9.27 -48.69 -40.06
C ARG A 983 9.59 -47.22 -39.80
N ALA A 984 10.86 -46.93 -39.57
CA ALA A 984 11.40 -45.59 -39.49
C ALA A 984 12.46 -45.33 -40.58
N THR A 985 12.59 -44.08 -40.98
CA THR A 985 13.66 -43.55 -41.83
C THR A 985 14.55 -42.62 -41.01
N PHE A 986 15.86 -42.78 -41.09
CA PHE A 986 16.89 -42.00 -40.40
C PHE A 986 17.84 -41.30 -41.39
N GLU A 987 18.54 -40.26 -40.92
CA GLU A 987 19.53 -39.53 -41.72
C GLU A 987 20.72 -40.40 -42.13
N ASP A 988 21.19 -41.28 -41.24
CA ASP A 988 22.29 -42.22 -41.46
C ASP A 988 22.00 -43.57 -40.78
N LYS A 989 22.83 -44.57 -41.03
CA LYS A 989 22.71 -45.91 -40.50
C LYS A 989 22.93 -45.97 -38.98
N ILE A 990 21.84 -46.19 -38.26
CA ILE A 990 21.84 -46.48 -36.82
C ILE A 990 22.53 -47.83 -36.51
N LEU A 991 22.92 -48.04 -35.25
CA LEU A 991 23.50 -49.29 -34.75
C LEU A 991 22.45 -50.14 -34.01
N MET A 992 22.68 -51.46 -33.95
CA MET A 992 21.81 -52.38 -33.20
C MET A 992 21.78 -52.09 -31.69
N SER A 993 22.83 -51.43 -31.18
CA SER A 993 22.96 -50.95 -29.81
C SER A 993 22.33 -49.57 -29.56
N ASP A 994 21.83 -48.88 -30.59
CA ASP A 994 21.17 -47.59 -30.40
C ASP A 994 19.79 -47.77 -29.75
N ILE A 995 19.42 -46.79 -28.92
CA ILE A 995 18.05 -46.63 -28.43
C ILE A 995 17.44 -45.49 -29.23
N ALA A 996 16.33 -45.75 -29.92
CA ALA A 996 15.51 -44.74 -30.56
C ALA A 996 14.50 -44.20 -29.55
N PHE A 997 14.24 -42.89 -29.56
CA PHE A 997 13.21 -42.31 -28.70
C PHE A 997 12.40 -41.22 -29.40
N LEU A 998 11.11 -41.17 -29.07
CA LEU A 998 10.19 -40.09 -29.39
C LEU A 998 10.11 -39.15 -28.19
N ARG A 999 10.26 -37.83 -28.39
CA ARG A 999 10.09 -36.81 -27.34
C ARG A 999 8.66 -36.29 -27.37
N ALA A 1000 7.82 -36.78 -26.47
CA ALA A 1000 6.47 -36.30 -26.24
C ALA A 1000 6.42 -35.32 -25.06
N TRP A 1001 5.31 -34.60 -24.96
CA TRP A 1001 4.99 -33.68 -23.87
C TRP A 1001 3.60 -34.03 -23.37
N TYR A 1002 3.48 -34.29 -22.07
CA TYR A 1002 2.23 -34.66 -21.42
C TYR A 1002 1.81 -33.53 -20.47
N PRO A 1003 0.60 -32.96 -20.62
CA PRO A 1003 0.11 -31.91 -19.73
C PRO A 1003 -0.13 -32.47 -18.32
N ILE A 1004 0.18 -31.69 -17.29
CA ILE A 1004 -0.03 -32.03 -15.88
C ILE A 1004 -0.75 -30.88 -15.20
N LYS A 1005 -1.89 -31.18 -14.58
CA LYS A 1005 -2.63 -30.24 -13.73
C LYS A 1005 -2.05 -30.28 -12.30
N PRO A 1006 -1.84 -29.14 -11.63
CA PRO A 1006 -1.51 -29.12 -10.20
C PRO A 1006 -2.70 -29.59 -9.35
N HIS A 1007 -2.40 -30.23 -8.23
CA HIS A 1007 -3.42 -30.70 -7.28
C HIS A 1007 -4.13 -29.50 -6.62
N ARG A 1008 -5.47 -29.53 -6.57
CA ARG A 1008 -6.28 -28.61 -5.76
C ARG A 1008 -6.21 -29.02 -4.28
N TYR A 1009 -5.11 -28.65 -3.61
CA TYR A 1009 -4.92 -28.84 -2.18
C TYR A 1009 -4.56 -27.50 -1.53
N TYR A 1010 -5.32 -27.13 -0.51
CA TYR A 1010 -5.18 -25.93 0.29
C TYR A 1010 -5.56 -26.32 1.72
N ASN A 1011 -4.72 -25.97 2.69
CA ASN A 1011 -4.98 -26.19 4.12
C ASN A 1011 -4.50 -24.96 4.90
N PRO A 1012 -5.39 -24.14 5.47
CA PRO A 1012 -5.01 -22.95 6.23
C PRO A 1012 -4.30 -23.32 7.53
N VAL A 1013 -3.38 -22.47 7.98
CA VAL A 1013 -2.61 -22.68 9.21
C VAL A 1013 -3.34 -22.04 10.39
N THR A 1014 -4.06 -22.85 11.16
CA THR A 1014 -4.96 -22.44 12.27
C THR A 1014 -4.29 -22.48 13.65
N ASN A 1015 -3.05 -21.98 13.73
CA ASN A 1015 -2.19 -22.06 14.92
C ASN A 1015 -2.74 -21.40 16.21
N LEU A 1016 -3.79 -20.59 16.14
CA LEU A 1016 -4.41 -19.98 17.33
C LEU A 1016 -5.57 -20.82 17.89
N LEU A 1017 -6.11 -21.76 17.11
CA LEU A 1017 -7.14 -22.72 17.55
C LEU A 1017 -6.54 -23.96 18.24
N ASP A 1018 -5.38 -24.40 17.74
CA ASP A 1018 -4.74 -25.66 18.16
C ASP A 1018 -3.82 -25.53 19.39
N GLN A 1019 -3.89 -24.42 20.15
CA GLN A 1019 -3.09 -24.30 21.38
C GLN A 1019 -3.59 -25.29 22.44
N VAL A 1020 -2.69 -25.82 23.26
CA VAL A 1020 -3.01 -26.74 24.35
C VAL A 1020 -2.44 -26.14 25.63
N ASP A 1021 -3.28 -26.00 26.65
CA ASP A 1021 -2.89 -25.38 27.91
C ASP A 1021 -1.83 -26.21 28.65
N GLY A 1022 -0.83 -25.54 29.21
CA GLY A 1022 0.18 -26.12 30.10
C GLY A 1022 1.42 -26.78 29.45
N GLU A 1023 1.34 -27.36 28.25
CA GLU A 1023 2.51 -28.02 27.63
C GLU A 1023 3.39 -27.06 26.79
N LYS A 1024 4.64 -26.84 27.22
CA LYS A 1024 5.69 -26.16 26.43
C LYS A 1024 6.22 -27.01 25.25
N GLY A 1025 5.34 -27.72 24.54
CA GLY A 1025 5.74 -28.89 23.73
C GLY A 1025 4.93 -29.14 22.48
N ASP A 1026 5.17 -28.36 21.42
CA ASP A 1026 5.29 -28.83 20.01
C ASP A 1026 4.12 -29.65 19.38
N ASN A 1027 2.99 -29.80 20.06
CA ASN A 1027 1.74 -30.44 19.62
C ASN A 1027 0.80 -29.43 18.94
N GLY A 1028 1.35 -28.52 18.13
CA GLY A 1028 0.56 -27.55 17.36
C GLY A 1028 0.09 -28.10 16.00
N TRP A 1029 -0.79 -27.33 15.35
CA TRP A 1029 -1.37 -27.53 14.00
C TRP A 1029 -0.72 -28.61 13.12
N GLN A 1030 -1.50 -29.65 12.80
CA GLN A 1030 -1.00 -30.81 12.08
C GLN A 1030 -1.15 -30.68 10.55
N GLY A 1031 -0.08 -30.22 9.90
CA GLY A 1031 0.01 -30.21 8.43
C GLY A 1031 0.31 -31.57 7.78
N MET A 1032 0.14 -31.65 6.45
CA MET A 1032 0.59 -32.78 5.64
C MET A 1032 2.13 -32.93 5.74
N ARG A 1033 2.59 -34.16 6.00
CA ARG A 1033 4.02 -34.50 6.19
C ARG A 1033 4.79 -34.60 4.87
N LEU A 1034 6.10 -34.36 4.90
CA LEU A 1034 6.96 -34.47 3.71
C LEU A 1034 7.09 -35.92 3.24
N THR A 1035 7.35 -36.14 1.94
CA THR A 1035 7.40 -37.50 1.38
C THR A 1035 8.57 -38.35 1.90
N GLY A 1036 9.60 -37.72 2.49
CA GLY A 1036 10.66 -38.42 3.23
C GLY A 1036 10.24 -38.87 4.63
N GLU A 1037 9.43 -38.06 5.33
CA GLU A 1037 8.95 -38.34 6.68
C GLU A 1037 7.89 -39.45 6.68
N VAL A 1038 6.95 -39.39 5.73
CA VAL A 1038 5.95 -40.46 5.52
C VAL A 1038 6.64 -41.80 5.25
N ARG A 1039 7.65 -41.81 4.36
CA ARG A 1039 8.44 -43.02 4.07
C ARG A 1039 9.19 -43.56 5.28
N HIS A 1040 9.81 -42.68 6.08
CA HIS A 1040 10.50 -43.08 7.30
C HIS A 1040 9.52 -43.69 8.31
N ALA A 1041 8.37 -43.04 8.55
CA ALA A 1041 7.34 -43.53 9.47
C ALA A 1041 6.71 -44.86 9.03
N GLN A 1042 6.61 -45.11 7.71
CA GLN A 1042 6.08 -46.36 7.14
C GLN A 1042 7.16 -47.42 6.85
N GLY A 1043 8.44 -47.15 7.12
CA GLY A 1043 9.55 -48.07 6.79
C GLY A 1043 9.81 -48.28 5.28
N ILE A 1044 9.27 -47.42 4.40
CA ILE A 1044 9.34 -47.59 2.94
C ILE A 1044 10.63 -46.99 2.38
N ALA A 1045 11.47 -47.84 1.76
CA ALA A 1045 12.70 -47.42 1.11
C ALA A 1045 12.47 -46.46 -0.08
N THR A 1046 13.44 -45.58 -0.35
CA THR A 1046 13.36 -44.68 -1.53
C THR A 1046 13.48 -45.47 -2.84
N PRO A 1047 12.59 -45.26 -3.84
CA PRO A 1047 12.63 -46.02 -5.08
C PRO A 1047 13.84 -45.61 -5.95
N GLN A 1048 14.72 -46.58 -6.24
CA GLN A 1048 15.91 -46.38 -7.06
C GLN A 1048 15.94 -47.41 -8.20
N ILE A 1049 15.79 -46.93 -9.44
CA ILE A 1049 15.84 -47.76 -10.65
C ILE A 1049 17.32 -48.00 -11.02
N LYS A 1050 17.76 -49.27 -11.00
CA LYS A 1050 19.17 -49.66 -11.24
C LYS A 1050 19.74 -49.13 -12.56
N ASP A 1051 18.92 -49.08 -13.61
CA ASP A 1051 19.33 -48.62 -14.95
C ASP A 1051 19.35 -47.09 -15.11
N SER A 1052 18.76 -46.36 -14.15
CA SER A 1052 18.83 -44.89 -14.10
C SER A 1052 20.04 -44.38 -13.31
N ALA A 1053 20.77 -45.25 -12.61
CA ALA A 1053 21.97 -44.88 -11.88
C ALA A 1053 23.16 -44.68 -12.84
N TYR A 1054 23.79 -43.50 -12.77
CA TYR A 1054 25.00 -43.22 -13.56
C TYR A 1054 26.16 -44.12 -13.13
N LYS A 1055 26.90 -44.62 -14.12
CA LYS A 1055 28.11 -45.44 -13.95
C LYS A 1055 29.24 -44.84 -14.80
N PRO A 1056 30.52 -44.96 -14.40
CA PRO A 1056 31.63 -44.60 -15.27
C PRO A 1056 31.61 -45.47 -16.53
N ILE A 1057 31.77 -44.86 -17.71
CA ILE A 1057 31.72 -45.56 -19.01
C ILE A 1057 33.13 -45.62 -19.59
N GLU A 1058 33.73 -46.81 -19.58
CA GLU A 1058 35.00 -47.07 -20.25
C GLU A 1058 34.77 -47.28 -21.75
N ARG A 1059 35.29 -46.34 -22.57
CA ARG A 1059 35.16 -46.40 -24.03
C ARG A 1059 36.40 -47.02 -24.65
N GLN A 1060 36.24 -48.19 -25.27
CA GLN A 1060 37.31 -48.84 -26.04
C GLN A 1060 37.64 -48.03 -27.31
N ALA A 1061 38.89 -48.09 -27.76
CA ALA A 1061 39.33 -47.45 -29.00
C ALA A 1061 38.66 -48.10 -30.22
N ARG A 1062 37.83 -47.32 -30.93
CA ARG A 1062 37.07 -47.81 -32.09
C ARG A 1062 37.94 -47.85 -33.34
N ASN A 1063 38.52 -49.00 -33.63
CA ASN A 1063 39.21 -49.27 -34.90
C ASN A 1063 38.18 -49.62 -35.99
N PHE A 1064 38.21 -48.90 -37.11
CA PHE A 1064 37.33 -49.17 -38.25
C PHE A 1064 37.97 -50.17 -39.22
N ASN A 1065 37.12 -50.93 -39.93
CA ASN A 1065 37.59 -51.84 -40.98
C ASN A 1065 38.22 -51.06 -42.14
N PRO A 1066 39.26 -51.60 -42.79
CA PRO A 1066 39.89 -50.97 -43.95
C PRO A 1066 38.94 -50.91 -45.15
N LEU A 1067 39.13 -49.91 -46.02
CA LEU A 1067 38.30 -49.72 -47.22
C LEU A 1067 38.34 -50.95 -48.14
N ARG A 1068 37.16 -51.54 -48.36
CA ARG A 1068 36.95 -52.69 -49.26
C ARG A 1068 36.31 -52.21 -50.56
N VAL A 1069 37.14 -51.87 -51.54
CA VAL A 1069 36.70 -51.51 -52.90
C VAL A 1069 36.07 -52.75 -53.59
N PRO A 1070 34.92 -52.61 -54.27
CA PRO A 1070 34.33 -53.68 -55.08
C PRO A 1070 35.28 -54.20 -56.16
N ARG A 1071 35.20 -55.49 -56.50
CA ARG A 1071 36.12 -56.12 -57.46
C ARG A 1071 35.97 -55.57 -58.89
N GLN A 1072 34.75 -55.24 -59.31
CA GLN A 1072 34.46 -54.63 -60.61
C GLN A 1072 35.13 -53.26 -60.72
N LEU A 1073 34.79 -52.34 -59.81
CA LEU A 1073 35.42 -51.02 -59.74
C LEU A 1073 36.95 -51.10 -59.66
N ALA A 1074 37.51 -52.03 -58.87
CA ALA A 1074 38.97 -52.19 -58.77
C ALA A 1074 39.66 -52.65 -60.07
N ALA A 1075 38.92 -53.23 -61.02
CA ALA A 1075 39.40 -53.58 -62.37
C ALA A 1075 39.18 -52.43 -63.37
N GLU A 1076 38.11 -51.65 -63.21
CA GLU A 1076 37.74 -50.50 -64.06
C GLU A 1076 38.54 -49.22 -63.74
N LEU A 1077 39.20 -49.14 -62.57
CA LEU A 1077 40.02 -47.99 -62.19
C LEU A 1077 41.15 -47.75 -63.22
N PRO A 1078 41.36 -46.50 -63.68
CA PRO A 1078 42.48 -46.14 -64.54
C PRO A 1078 43.82 -46.61 -63.97
N PHE A 1079 44.75 -47.00 -64.85
CA PHE A 1079 46.04 -47.61 -64.48
C PHE A 1079 46.79 -46.89 -63.34
N LYS A 1080 46.78 -45.56 -63.33
CA LYS A 1080 47.44 -44.73 -62.30
C LYS A 1080 46.78 -44.79 -60.91
N SER A 1081 45.49 -45.11 -60.82
CA SER A 1081 44.74 -45.24 -59.56
C SER A 1081 44.41 -46.69 -59.19
N GLN A 1082 44.89 -47.67 -59.98
CA GLN A 1082 44.66 -49.09 -59.72
C GLN A 1082 45.36 -49.54 -58.42
N ILE A 1083 44.64 -50.31 -57.61
CA ILE A 1083 45.08 -50.66 -56.25
C ILE A 1083 46.01 -51.89 -56.27
N THR A 1084 47.31 -51.65 -56.11
CA THR A 1084 48.36 -52.68 -56.08
C THR A 1084 48.40 -53.48 -54.77
N LYS A 1085 47.46 -54.42 -54.61
CA LYS A 1085 47.45 -55.39 -53.50
C LYS A 1085 48.13 -56.71 -53.90
N MET A 1086 49.36 -56.90 -53.45
CA MET A 1086 50.04 -58.20 -53.54
C MET A 1086 49.27 -59.27 -52.76
N ARG A 1087 49.14 -60.47 -53.35
CA ARG A 1087 48.64 -61.66 -52.63
C ARG A 1087 49.76 -62.24 -51.78
N GLY A 1088 49.44 -62.69 -50.56
CA GLY A 1088 50.39 -63.46 -49.75
C GLY A 1088 50.79 -64.75 -50.47
N HIS A 1089 52.09 -65.04 -50.52
CA HIS A 1089 52.60 -66.29 -51.09
C HIS A 1089 52.17 -67.46 -50.20
N LYS A 1090 51.55 -68.50 -50.78
CA LYS A 1090 51.04 -69.65 -50.02
C LYS A 1090 52.14 -70.67 -49.71
N ASP A 1091 52.96 -70.96 -50.70
CA ASP A 1091 54.05 -71.93 -50.58
C ASP A 1091 55.30 -71.28 -49.99
N GLN A 1092 56.15 -72.04 -49.32
CA GLN A 1092 57.43 -71.51 -48.86
C GLN A 1092 58.42 -71.44 -50.02
N THR A 1093 58.94 -70.24 -50.30
CA THR A 1093 59.96 -70.05 -51.34
C THR A 1093 61.29 -70.70 -50.93
N TYR A 1094 62.14 -71.03 -51.90
CA TYR A 1094 63.47 -71.58 -51.61
C TYR A 1094 64.29 -70.68 -50.66
N MET A 1095 64.18 -69.36 -50.82
CA MET A 1095 64.84 -68.38 -49.93
C MET A 1095 64.29 -68.38 -48.51
N GLN A 1096 63.00 -68.69 -48.31
CA GLN A 1096 62.42 -68.87 -46.97
C GLN A 1096 62.87 -70.20 -46.34
N LYS A 1097 62.96 -71.28 -47.12
CA LYS A 1097 63.46 -72.59 -46.66
C LYS A 1097 64.96 -72.57 -46.33
N ARG A 1098 65.75 -71.76 -47.04
CA ARG A 1098 67.19 -71.54 -46.83
C ARG A 1098 67.49 -70.58 -45.68
N ALA A 1099 66.51 -69.84 -45.16
CA ALA A 1099 66.73 -68.87 -44.09
C ALA A 1099 67.18 -69.56 -42.79
N VAL A 1100 68.33 -69.13 -42.25
CA VAL A 1100 68.91 -69.72 -41.03
C VAL A 1100 68.05 -69.40 -39.81
N VAL A 1101 67.76 -70.42 -38.99
CA VAL A 1101 67.03 -70.26 -37.73
C VAL A 1101 67.95 -69.62 -36.69
N LEU A 1102 67.51 -68.49 -36.14
CA LEU A 1102 68.33 -67.62 -35.29
C LEU A 1102 68.42 -68.16 -33.85
N GLY A 1103 69.64 -68.24 -33.33
CA GLY A 1103 69.97 -68.75 -31.99
C GLY A 1103 69.57 -67.83 -30.83
N GLY A 1104 69.77 -68.34 -29.60
CA GLY A 1104 69.20 -67.79 -28.37
C GLY A 1104 69.49 -66.31 -28.09
N GLU A 1105 70.72 -65.85 -28.30
CA GLU A 1105 71.12 -64.46 -28.02
C GLU A 1105 70.60 -63.49 -29.09
N GLU A 1106 70.79 -63.81 -30.37
CA GLU A 1106 70.29 -62.99 -31.48
C GLU A 1106 68.77 -62.85 -31.48
N LYS A 1107 68.05 -63.91 -31.08
CA LYS A 1107 66.59 -63.89 -30.94
C LYS A 1107 66.16 -62.96 -29.81
N LYS A 1108 66.84 -63.01 -28.66
CA LYS A 1108 66.63 -62.08 -27.53
C LYS A 1108 66.96 -60.63 -27.94
N ALA A 1109 68.04 -60.41 -28.69
CA ALA A 1109 68.42 -59.09 -29.18
C ALA A 1109 67.38 -58.51 -30.17
N ARG A 1110 66.86 -59.31 -31.10
CA ARG A 1110 65.78 -58.88 -32.01
C ARG A 1110 64.48 -58.59 -31.27
N ASP A 1111 64.08 -59.42 -30.31
CA ASP A 1111 62.90 -59.18 -29.47
C ASP A 1111 63.03 -57.90 -28.61
N LEU A 1112 64.21 -57.67 -28.02
CA LEU A 1112 64.52 -56.42 -27.32
C LEU A 1112 64.44 -55.20 -28.25
N MET A 1113 65.03 -55.28 -29.44
CA MET A 1113 64.96 -54.21 -30.45
C MET A 1113 63.53 -53.97 -30.94
N GLN A 1114 62.72 -55.02 -31.09
CA GLN A 1114 61.29 -54.91 -31.42
C GLN A 1114 60.52 -54.19 -30.31
N LYS A 1115 60.74 -54.56 -29.05
CA LYS A 1115 60.13 -53.89 -27.88
C LYS A 1115 60.55 -52.43 -27.75
N LEU A 1116 61.84 -52.12 -27.97
CA LEU A 1116 62.34 -50.75 -27.94
C LEU A 1116 61.76 -49.90 -29.08
N THR A 1117 61.62 -50.46 -30.28
CA THR A 1117 61.04 -49.74 -31.44
C THR A 1117 59.53 -49.54 -31.31
N THR A 1118 58.76 -50.52 -30.82
CA THR A 1118 57.32 -50.31 -30.55
C THR A 1118 57.10 -49.26 -29.46
N MET A 1119 57.82 -49.33 -28.34
CA MET A 1119 57.75 -48.33 -27.27
C MET A 1119 58.17 -46.93 -27.75
N ARG A 1120 59.20 -46.83 -28.62
CA ARG A 1120 59.59 -45.56 -29.25
C ARG A 1120 58.48 -45.00 -30.13
N ASN A 1121 57.90 -45.83 -30.99
CA ASN A 1121 56.84 -45.42 -31.92
C ASN A 1121 55.57 -44.99 -31.17
N GLU A 1122 55.16 -45.75 -30.14
CA GLU A 1122 54.01 -45.39 -29.31
C GLU A 1122 54.26 -44.10 -28.51
N LYS A 1123 55.47 -43.93 -27.93
CA LYS A 1123 55.88 -42.69 -27.25
C LYS A 1123 55.87 -41.49 -28.21
N GLN A 1124 56.33 -41.68 -29.45
CA GLN A 1124 56.29 -40.63 -30.48
C GLN A 1124 54.85 -40.29 -30.90
N ALA A 1125 53.99 -41.29 -31.13
CA ALA A 1125 52.57 -41.09 -31.46
C ALA A 1125 51.81 -40.39 -30.32
N LYS A 1126 52.00 -40.81 -29.07
CA LYS A 1126 51.44 -40.12 -27.88
C LYS A 1126 51.96 -38.69 -27.76
N ARG A 1127 53.21 -38.41 -28.17
CA ARG A 1127 53.80 -37.06 -28.17
C ARG A 1127 53.24 -36.18 -29.29
N SER A 1128 53.06 -36.71 -30.51
CA SER A 1128 52.51 -35.95 -31.64
C SER A 1128 51.04 -35.60 -31.41
N VAL A 1129 50.21 -36.53 -30.92
CA VAL A 1129 48.81 -36.27 -30.54
C VAL A 1129 48.73 -35.17 -29.48
N LYS A 1130 49.49 -35.28 -28.38
CA LYS A 1130 49.55 -34.23 -27.34
C LYS A 1130 50.07 -32.88 -27.85
N GLN A 1131 50.97 -32.88 -28.84
CA GLN A 1131 51.43 -31.65 -29.48
C GLN A 1131 50.35 -31.05 -30.39
N GLU A 1132 49.57 -31.87 -31.09
CA GLU A 1132 48.47 -31.43 -31.93
C GLU A 1132 47.31 -30.87 -31.10
N GLU A 1133 46.97 -31.49 -29.97
CA GLU A 1133 46.02 -30.96 -28.97
C GLU A 1133 46.43 -29.57 -28.50
N ARG A 1134 47.69 -29.39 -28.08
CA ARG A 1134 48.26 -28.08 -27.71
C ARG A 1134 48.19 -27.08 -28.86
N ARG A 1135 48.51 -27.50 -30.10
CA ARG A 1135 48.41 -26.66 -31.30
C ARG A 1135 46.96 -26.32 -31.67
N LYS A 1136 45.97 -27.15 -31.34
CA LYS A 1136 44.54 -26.85 -31.55
C LYS A 1136 44.08 -25.73 -30.60
N VAL A 1137 44.39 -25.84 -29.31
CA VAL A 1137 44.10 -24.78 -28.32
C VAL A 1137 44.82 -23.47 -28.67
N TYR A 1138 46.09 -23.55 -29.08
CA TYR A 1138 46.84 -22.37 -29.52
C TYR A 1138 46.23 -21.73 -30.79
N ARG A 1139 45.85 -22.52 -31.79
CA ARG A 1139 45.19 -22.00 -33.01
C ARG A 1139 43.86 -21.32 -32.71
N ALA A 1140 43.05 -21.87 -31.80
CA ALA A 1140 41.82 -21.21 -31.35
C ALA A 1140 42.13 -19.84 -30.72
N LYS A 1141 43.05 -19.79 -29.73
CA LYS A 1141 43.47 -18.52 -29.11
C LYS A 1141 44.05 -17.50 -30.10
N VAL A 1142 44.74 -17.96 -31.15
CA VAL A 1142 45.25 -17.09 -32.23
C VAL A 1142 44.09 -16.58 -33.10
N ALA A 1143 43.09 -17.40 -33.40
CA ALA A 1143 41.88 -16.97 -34.11
C ALA A 1143 41.11 -15.89 -33.32
N ASP A 1144 40.83 -16.12 -32.03
CA ASP A 1144 40.17 -15.15 -31.14
C ASP A 1144 40.98 -13.82 -31.06
N GLY A 1145 42.32 -13.91 -31.10
CA GLY A 1145 43.21 -12.75 -31.09
C GLY A 1145 43.22 -11.99 -32.42
N LEU A 1146 43.12 -12.69 -33.56
CA LEU A 1146 43.00 -12.08 -34.88
C LEU A 1146 41.62 -11.44 -35.08
N GLU A 1147 40.56 -12.05 -34.56
CA GLU A 1147 39.21 -11.48 -34.57
C GLU A 1147 39.17 -10.14 -33.82
N LYS A 1148 39.64 -10.11 -32.56
CA LYS A 1148 39.74 -8.86 -31.76
C LYS A 1148 40.64 -7.82 -32.41
N LYS A 1149 41.70 -8.24 -33.12
CA LYS A 1149 42.55 -7.34 -33.89
C LYS A 1149 41.79 -6.75 -35.08
N ALA A 1150 41.03 -7.56 -35.82
CA ALA A 1150 40.21 -7.11 -36.94
C ALA A 1150 39.06 -6.17 -36.49
N GLU A 1151 38.42 -6.43 -35.35
CA GLU A 1151 37.45 -5.51 -34.72
C GLU A 1151 38.10 -4.16 -34.38
N ARG A 1152 39.28 -4.19 -33.76
CA ARG A 1152 40.06 -2.98 -33.45
C ARG A 1152 40.44 -2.21 -34.72
N GLU A 1153 40.98 -2.87 -35.73
CA GLU A 1153 41.32 -2.25 -37.02
C GLU A 1153 40.09 -1.68 -37.74
N LYS A 1154 38.93 -2.34 -37.64
CA LYS A 1154 37.65 -1.82 -38.15
C LYS A 1154 37.21 -0.57 -37.39
N ARG A 1155 37.35 -0.54 -36.06
CA ARG A 1155 37.05 0.65 -35.24
C ARG A 1155 38.01 1.81 -35.55
N GLU A 1156 39.32 1.56 -35.58
CA GLU A 1156 40.33 2.57 -35.91
C GLU A 1156 40.14 3.13 -37.33
N ARG A 1157 39.80 2.27 -38.30
CA ARG A 1157 39.43 2.66 -39.67
C ARG A 1157 38.16 3.51 -39.69
N ASN A 1158 37.12 3.15 -38.96
CA ASN A 1158 35.89 3.94 -38.86
C ASN A 1158 36.12 5.28 -38.17
N ASP A 1159 36.93 5.32 -37.10
CA ASP A 1159 37.32 6.57 -36.42
C ASP A 1159 38.16 7.48 -37.32
N TYR A 1160 39.05 6.89 -38.14
CA TYR A 1160 39.81 7.62 -39.15
C TYR A 1160 38.88 8.21 -40.22
N TRP A 1161 38.03 7.41 -40.87
CA TRP A 1161 37.09 7.92 -41.88
C TRP A 1161 36.03 8.87 -41.30
N ARG A 1162 35.66 8.76 -40.02
CA ARG A 1162 34.79 9.74 -39.35
C ARG A 1162 35.49 11.09 -39.18
N LYS A 1163 36.77 11.09 -38.77
CA LYS A 1163 37.58 12.31 -38.66
C LYS A 1163 37.87 12.92 -40.04
N GLU A 1164 38.24 12.09 -41.00
CA GLU A 1164 38.51 12.54 -42.36
C GLU A 1164 37.24 12.98 -43.09
N GLY A 1165 36.11 12.30 -42.87
CA GLY A 1165 34.80 12.72 -43.37
C GLY A 1165 34.40 14.10 -42.85
N LYS A 1166 34.55 14.36 -41.53
CA LYS A 1166 34.38 15.72 -40.98
C LYS A 1166 35.34 16.72 -41.64
N LYS A 1167 36.61 16.35 -41.82
CA LYS A 1167 37.62 17.21 -42.48
C LYS A 1167 37.30 17.50 -43.96
N ARG A 1168 36.72 16.53 -44.68
CA ARG A 1168 36.29 16.63 -46.09
C ARG A 1168 34.88 17.22 -46.25
N LYS A 1169 34.12 17.43 -45.17
CA LYS A 1169 32.85 18.17 -45.15
C LYS A 1169 33.03 19.67 -44.82
N ASN A 1170 34.24 20.10 -44.48
CA ASN A 1170 34.63 21.49 -44.23
C ASN A 1170 35.39 22.25 -45.37
N PRO A 1171 35.47 21.80 -46.65
CA PRO A 1171 36.36 22.42 -47.63
C PRO A 1171 35.90 23.79 -48.16
N ASP A 1172 34.63 24.18 -47.98
CA ASP A 1172 34.11 25.46 -48.46
C ASP A 1172 34.30 26.64 -47.48
N GLU A 1173 34.75 26.40 -46.24
CA GLU A 1173 34.98 27.46 -45.24
C GLU A 1173 36.46 27.79 -44.94
N ASP A 1174 37.42 26.91 -45.27
CA ASP A 1174 38.79 26.98 -44.70
C ASP A 1174 39.93 26.83 -45.73
N SER A 1175 39.80 27.49 -46.89
CA SER A 1175 40.86 27.63 -47.90
C SER A 1175 41.35 29.08 -48.02
N GLY A 1176 42.05 29.55 -46.98
CA GLY A 1176 42.49 30.96 -46.90
C GLY A 1176 43.67 31.25 -45.97
N GLY A 1177 44.54 30.27 -45.68
CA GLY A 1177 45.54 30.40 -44.60
C GLY A 1177 46.88 29.69 -44.84
N ARG A 1178 47.67 30.11 -45.84
CA ARG A 1178 49.08 29.66 -45.99
C ARG A 1178 50.08 30.81 -46.21
N GLY A 1179 50.64 31.28 -45.10
CA GLY A 1179 51.83 32.12 -45.00
C GLY A 1179 52.00 32.58 -43.54
N ARG A 1180 53.19 32.65 -42.94
CA ARG A 1180 54.55 32.39 -43.46
C ARG A 1180 55.50 32.15 -42.27
N GLY A 1181 56.28 31.06 -42.29
CA GLY A 1181 57.61 30.92 -41.66
C GLY A 1181 57.81 31.01 -40.14
N LYS A 1182 58.40 29.93 -39.57
CA LYS A 1182 59.67 30.06 -38.82
C LYS A 1182 60.52 28.80 -38.96
N LYS A 1183 61.82 29.00 -39.23
CA LYS A 1183 62.87 27.98 -39.41
C LYS A 1183 63.60 27.74 -38.08
N ARG A 1184 64.14 26.52 -37.92
CA ARG A 1184 65.04 26.07 -36.83
C ARG A 1184 64.34 26.02 -35.45
N LYS A 1185 64.63 25.04 -34.59
CA LYS A 1185 65.82 24.17 -34.52
C LYS A 1185 65.44 22.70 -34.41
#